data_AF-A0AAD6IMQ5-F1
#
_entry.id   AF-A0AAD6IMQ5-F1
#
_cell.length_a   1.000
_cell.length_b   1.000
_cell.length_c   1.000
_cell.angle_alpha   90.00
_cell.angle_beta   90.00
_cell.angle_gamma   90.00
#
_symmetry.space_group_name_H-M   'P 1'
#
loop_
_entity.id
_entity.type
_entity.pdbx_description
1 polymer ?
#
loop_
_entity_poly.entity_id
_entity_poly.type
_entity_poly.pdbx_seq_one_letter_code
_entity_poly.pdbx_strand_id
1 'polypeptide(L)'
;MSSVLKNARSLSGVPGLRAYLLNRDRLCQTQLSRATQRDIPGDFRSFQSTPFPNEPDLPATDTKPLSSYLNENPPSASTKTPKSTDNHIAEGENLPRNAASIKVKPKPAEYLSKALRNTGHALGNDQSTASDWPQLARGRQNARTVGRPKKPSLPVLLGEYIREVDPLLSPTSDNLTASKLDTALNEVFRKKSHDYLTSRGYDVADVTAWAWIMKSRNSHEAMVRLFLLESNNANSVANAPTIPAFIPLHILRQQHLDAHTFRLLLIYSLHLMSGQPLPGVFNPARVPEDGSELLPGEFHPRIDSGTCMILVVRLIRHARRVWPQALLTIARAFARFLAVPKTGETERSILAARHHDRMKTTQFNNCLWLLSLPTKIAPYRSTSIQQQAQFELLRAMAAHTPVLPVSRQGYRAVVAVQLAHKKTKEERQSAELKAPSWPPWKEEKLGIDSQRGNDGMYSRAMQVLSQMKDAGYSHRLWEDISSILAGWDTDGSPTVQTRAMMRRPKAFSDAHRYNLDHQEVWVSRIRSTRTVREAWACFLSYQDRGLPPKAAIYAAMAEKLIYRRATIQNGIERMSHTLPGDGREVYPEPDSARDIIYVPIEPPTLDELISQMLSHGLRPSGRFLGLLLQSASSLQSGLHYLQCSGLTEVQISILSTIRVNSRKYSTLDLEAFQAVPDYVFASFIKFLCAHSDIVSLDVNRGEILTADRFPALVSTTRRTGPKTDLFSHIKKYPGHGHYPRCLWHAIQLTKLRRVPYTPAWTHILSALTRERLSENHGLRSRSLQRVISWHQALKTLSWMRQRDIEPGEEGFRIICVAFARAIEAAIRHPGTAEHSFMLIDKAQIRDLKAESEGDDDFEALLRRALHVLKDQFDHLVLPASKSSAHAERSVFAGISSNSPLSVPSILHTPSPATLHAFVRALGSVGDDDGLLHLLHWMGQSADQLREAAEEHSNGDRMMRRTLTAIRVFLERKHRRMDTRVPSDLVMQEAYDLISRTGWDWPSDAEVEDYCQPL
;
A
#
# COMPACT_ATOMS: atom_id res chain seq x y z
N MET A 1 24.34 -10.68 10.52
CA MET A 1 24.77 -9.29 10.79
C MET A 1 26.23 -9.19 11.23
N SER A 2 26.62 -9.76 12.39
CA SER A 2 27.93 -9.51 13.02
C SER A 2 29.15 -9.60 12.07
N SER A 3 29.29 -10.66 11.28
CA SER A 3 30.42 -10.85 10.35
C SER A 3 30.52 -9.76 9.28
N VAL A 4 29.45 -9.52 8.51
CA VAL A 4 29.43 -8.56 7.38
C VAL A 4 29.79 -7.13 7.81
N LEU A 5 29.51 -6.76 9.06
CA LEU A 5 29.82 -5.43 9.61
C LEU A 5 31.14 -5.40 10.42
N LYS A 6 31.60 -6.55 10.96
CA LYS A 6 32.93 -6.67 11.60
C LYS A 6 34.07 -6.61 10.59
N ASN A 7 33.87 -7.07 9.35
CA ASN A 7 34.91 -7.08 8.31
C ASN A 7 35.40 -5.67 7.88
N ALA A 8 34.76 -4.60 8.35
CA ALA A 8 35.24 -3.22 8.21
C ALA A 8 36.22 -2.76 9.31
N ARG A 9 36.59 -3.61 10.29
CA ARG A 9 37.45 -3.25 11.45
C ARG A 9 38.81 -3.95 11.51
N SER A 10 39.15 -4.87 10.60
CA SER A 10 40.36 -5.70 10.72
C SER A 10 41.65 -5.00 10.28
N LEU A 11 42.03 -3.90 10.94
CA LEU A 11 43.37 -3.29 10.83
C LEU A 11 43.78 -2.44 12.05
N SER A 12 43.57 -2.95 13.27
CA SER A 12 44.20 -2.41 14.49
C SER A 12 44.21 -3.41 15.67
N GLY A 13 45.36 -4.03 15.89
CA GLY A 13 45.94 -4.45 17.20
C GLY A 13 45.18 -5.33 18.21
N VAL A 14 45.66 -6.58 18.35
CA VAL A 14 45.92 -7.33 19.61
C VAL A 14 44.72 -8.02 20.36
N PRO A 15 44.89 -9.21 21.02
CA PRO A 15 43.77 -10.15 21.29
C PRO A 15 43.68 -10.83 22.70
N GLY A 16 42.65 -11.66 22.90
CA GLY A 16 42.53 -12.79 23.88
C GLY A 16 41.25 -13.63 23.55
N LEU A 17 41.19 -14.98 23.54
CA LEU A 17 41.56 -16.07 24.49
C LEU A 17 40.72 -16.01 25.78
N ARG A 18 39.98 -17.05 26.26
CA ARG A 18 39.92 -18.54 26.08
C ARG A 18 38.44 -19.02 25.85
N ALA A 19 38.04 -20.23 25.39
CA ALA A 19 38.25 -21.65 25.81
C ALA A 19 37.69 -21.99 27.23
N TYR A 20 37.03 -23.12 27.57
CA TYR A 20 36.76 -24.45 26.96
C TYR A 20 35.49 -25.10 27.62
N LEU A 21 34.59 -25.83 26.92
CA LEU A 21 34.36 -27.31 26.85
C LEU A 21 33.77 -28.10 28.07
N LEU A 22 33.06 -29.20 27.76
CA LEU A 22 32.49 -30.30 28.61
C LEU A 22 31.17 -29.97 29.39
N ASN A 23 30.21 -30.90 29.63
CA ASN A 23 30.04 -32.31 29.19
C ASN A 23 28.57 -32.80 29.10
N ARG A 24 28.39 -34.01 28.53
CA ARG A 24 27.24 -34.97 28.57
C ARG A 24 26.72 -35.29 30.01
N ASP A 25 25.58 -35.97 30.27
CA ASP A 25 24.85 -37.06 29.56
C ASP A 25 23.43 -37.34 30.17
N ARG A 26 22.50 -37.98 29.41
CA ARG A 26 21.40 -38.91 29.89
C ARG A 26 20.26 -38.36 30.82
N LEU A 27 19.07 -38.98 31.01
CA LEU A 27 18.28 -40.02 30.29
C LEU A 27 16.77 -39.94 30.66
N CYS A 28 15.90 -40.40 29.73
CA CYS A 28 14.58 -41.05 29.88
C CYS A 28 13.48 -40.64 30.91
N GLN A 29 12.28 -40.41 30.33
CA GLN A 29 10.99 -41.11 30.57
C GLN A 29 9.89 -40.57 31.54
N THR A 30 8.75 -40.34 30.89
CA THR A 30 7.37 -40.82 31.20
C THR A 30 6.38 -40.05 32.10
N GLN A 31 5.15 -40.03 31.54
CA GLN A 31 3.81 -39.88 32.14
C GLN A 31 3.38 -38.52 32.73
N LEU A 32 2.07 -38.25 32.95
CA LEU A 32 0.84 -38.48 32.14
C LEU A 32 -0.33 -37.85 32.92
N SER A 33 -0.95 -36.76 32.43
CA SER A 33 -2.25 -36.31 32.99
C SER A 33 -3.04 -35.45 32.00
N ARG A 34 -4.34 -35.78 31.86
CA ARG A 34 -5.30 -35.04 31.03
C ARG A 34 -5.61 -33.66 31.63
N ALA A 35 -5.81 -32.67 30.77
CA ALA A 35 -6.69 -31.53 31.05
C ALA A 35 -7.57 -31.28 29.82
N THR A 36 -8.84 -31.69 29.89
CA THR A 36 -9.83 -31.44 28.83
C THR A 36 -10.36 -30.01 28.93
N GLN A 37 -10.32 -29.24 27.84
CA GLN A 37 -11.06 -27.98 27.74
C GLN A 37 -11.86 -27.93 26.44
N ARG A 38 -13.04 -27.29 26.52
CA ARG A 38 -14.01 -27.18 25.44
C ARG A 38 -13.83 -25.81 24.77
N ASP A 39 -13.48 -25.81 23.49
CA ASP A 39 -13.55 -24.59 22.67
C ASP A 39 -14.95 -24.43 22.05
N ILE A 40 -15.41 -23.18 21.97
CA ILE A 40 -16.71 -22.77 21.42
C ILE A 40 -16.42 -21.70 20.33
N PRO A 41 -17.05 -21.76 19.14
CA PRO A 41 -16.54 -21.07 17.96
C PRO A 41 -16.72 -19.55 17.98
N GLY A 42 -15.65 -18.84 17.65
CA GLY A 42 -15.68 -17.43 17.26
C GLY A 42 -15.57 -17.24 15.74
N ASP A 43 -16.45 -16.44 15.15
CA ASP A 43 -16.39 -16.08 13.71
C ASP A 43 -15.11 -15.28 13.44
N PHE A 44 -14.15 -15.87 12.71
CA PHE A 44 -12.77 -15.39 12.57
C PHE A 44 -12.67 -14.08 11.78
N ARG A 45 -13.01 -12.96 12.42
CA ARG A 45 -12.66 -11.60 12.00
C ARG A 45 -11.18 -11.36 12.21
N SER A 46 -10.35 -11.92 11.31
CA SER A 46 -8.94 -11.58 11.21
C SER A 46 -8.80 -10.10 10.88
N PHE A 47 -8.66 -9.25 11.90
CA PHE A 47 -8.53 -7.79 11.77
C PHE A 47 -7.15 -7.40 11.20
N GLN A 48 -6.92 -7.75 9.93
CA GLN A 48 -5.99 -7.01 9.09
C GLN A 48 -6.56 -5.61 8.86
N SER A 49 -6.41 -4.74 9.88
CA SER A 49 -6.44 -3.30 9.66
C SER A 49 -5.32 -3.00 8.65
N THR A 50 -5.70 -2.71 7.41
CA THR A 50 -4.75 -2.46 6.32
C THR A 50 -3.79 -1.36 6.77
N PRO A 51 -2.49 -1.65 6.98
CA PRO A 51 -1.63 -0.69 7.62
C PRO A 51 -1.26 0.37 6.58
N PHE A 52 -1.99 1.49 6.59
CA PHE A 52 -1.66 2.63 5.76
C PHE A 52 -0.27 3.12 6.16
N PRO A 53 0.70 3.16 5.23
CA PRO A 53 2.07 3.53 5.56
C PRO A 53 2.13 4.97 6.11
N ASN A 54 3.22 5.26 6.82
CA ASN A 54 3.57 6.61 7.24
C ASN A 54 4.05 7.46 6.05
N GLU A 55 3.18 7.71 5.08
CA GLU A 55 3.29 8.89 4.22
C GLU A 55 3.21 10.13 5.13
N PRO A 56 4.16 11.09 5.00
CA PRO A 56 4.26 12.22 5.90
C PRO A 56 3.10 13.19 5.66
N ASP A 57 2.37 13.50 6.74
CA ASP A 57 1.38 14.57 6.74
C ASP A 57 2.09 15.93 6.58
N LEU A 58 1.47 16.87 5.86
CA LEU A 58 1.84 18.29 5.98
C LEU A 58 1.51 18.75 7.42
N PRO A 59 2.31 19.65 8.03
CA PRO A 59 2.00 20.15 9.35
C PRO A 59 0.64 20.86 9.33
N ALA A 60 -0.19 20.60 10.33
CA ALA A 60 -1.42 21.36 10.53
C ALA A 60 -1.05 22.84 10.73
N THR A 61 -1.58 23.71 9.88
CA THR A 61 -1.47 25.15 10.08
C THR A 61 -2.38 25.55 11.24
N ASP A 62 -1.80 25.89 12.39
CA ASP A 62 -2.53 26.43 13.54
C ASP A 62 -3.19 27.77 13.14
N THR A 63 -4.46 27.71 12.73
CA THR A 63 -5.27 28.88 12.37
C THR A 63 -5.64 29.66 13.63
N LYS A 64 -4.76 30.55 14.07
CA LYS A 64 -5.08 31.54 15.11
C LYS A 64 -6.27 32.40 14.66
N PRO A 65 -7.35 32.54 15.47
CA PRO A 65 -8.40 33.50 15.21
C PRO A 65 -7.86 34.93 15.24
N LEU A 66 -8.44 35.82 14.41
CA LEU A 66 -8.07 37.24 14.38
C LEU A 66 -9.20 38.09 14.98
N SER A 67 -9.00 38.55 16.20
CA SER A 67 -9.89 39.47 16.93
C SER A 67 -9.01 40.32 17.87
N SER A 68 -8.69 41.58 17.58
CA SER A 68 -9.54 42.77 17.49
C SER A 68 -9.39 43.63 18.75
N TYR A 69 -8.48 44.62 18.70
CA TYR A 69 -8.50 45.79 19.57
C TYR A 69 -8.21 47.03 18.72
N LEU A 70 -8.90 48.13 19.03
CA LEU A 70 -8.79 49.43 18.38
C LEU A 70 -8.04 50.40 19.30
N ASN A 71 -7.37 51.38 18.69
CA ASN A 71 -6.89 52.67 19.23
C ASN A 71 -6.34 52.73 20.67
N GLU A 72 -5.10 53.23 20.79
CA GLU A 72 -4.88 54.65 21.13
C GLU A 72 -3.45 55.11 20.76
N ASN A 73 -3.22 56.43 20.72
CA ASN A 73 -2.02 57.13 20.22
C ASN A 73 -1.97 58.54 20.83
N PRO A 74 -0.81 59.26 20.81
CA PRO A 74 0.55 58.94 21.28
C PRO A 74 0.88 59.93 22.45
N PRO A 75 2.10 60.51 22.70
CA PRO A 75 2.88 61.34 21.74
C PRO A 75 4.44 61.39 21.91
N SER A 76 5.11 62.07 20.96
CA SER A 76 6.40 62.80 21.12
C SER A 76 7.72 61.99 21.28
N ALA A 77 8.91 62.45 20.84
CA ALA A 77 9.26 63.57 19.94
C ALA A 77 10.67 63.46 19.28
N SER A 78 10.76 63.89 18.01
CA SER A 78 11.97 64.42 17.35
C SER A 78 13.12 63.43 16.99
N THR A 79 14.12 63.76 16.14
CA THR A 79 14.48 65.08 15.55
C THR A 79 15.00 65.01 14.09
N LYS A 80 14.40 65.82 13.21
CA LYS A 80 14.93 66.58 12.03
C LYS A 80 15.72 65.91 10.86
N THR A 81 15.29 66.29 9.65
CA THR A 81 15.96 66.22 8.33
C THR A 81 16.64 67.56 7.97
N PRO A 82 17.34 67.66 6.81
CA PRO A 82 16.81 68.40 5.62
C PRO A 82 16.83 67.52 4.32
N LYS A 83 16.04 67.71 3.25
CA LYS A 83 15.72 68.86 2.34
C LYS A 83 16.89 69.26 1.40
N SER A 84 16.70 69.67 0.14
CA SER A 84 15.51 69.93 -0.73
C SER A 84 15.82 69.51 -2.21
N THR A 85 15.14 69.84 -3.32
CA THR A 85 14.10 70.84 -3.74
C THR A 85 13.42 70.27 -5.01
N ASP A 86 12.08 70.13 -5.11
CA ASP A 86 11.10 71.06 -5.74
C ASP A 86 11.08 71.02 -7.30
N ASN A 87 9.97 71.06 -8.08
CA ASN A 87 8.50 70.91 -7.94
C ASN A 87 7.94 70.51 -9.38
N HIS A 88 6.68 70.55 -9.86
CA HIS A 88 5.34 71.03 -9.45
C HIS A 88 4.21 70.15 -10.09
N ILE A 89 3.03 70.13 -9.44
CA ILE A 89 1.63 70.16 -9.96
C ILE A 89 1.29 69.56 -11.35
N ALA A 90 0.40 68.56 -11.39
CA ALA A 90 -0.82 68.50 -12.23
C ALA A 90 -1.71 67.28 -11.87
N GLU A 91 -3.02 67.36 -12.13
CA GLU A 91 -3.99 66.26 -11.97
C GLU A 91 -4.05 65.35 -13.22
N GLY A 92 -4.54 64.12 -13.06
CA GLY A 92 -4.83 63.24 -14.21
C GLY A 92 -5.09 61.78 -13.82
N GLU A 93 -6.29 61.27 -14.13
CA GLU A 93 -6.64 59.85 -13.98
C GLU A 93 -5.79 58.98 -14.92
N ASN A 94 -5.26 57.83 -14.44
CA ASN A 94 -4.86 56.72 -15.31
C ASN A 94 -4.62 55.41 -14.53
N LEU A 95 -4.99 54.26 -15.11
CA LEU A 95 -4.84 52.95 -14.48
C LEU A 95 -3.37 52.48 -14.45
N PRO A 96 -2.88 51.85 -13.37
CA PRO A 96 -1.55 51.25 -13.34
C PRO A 96 -1.48 50.03 -14.29
N ARG A 97 -0.42 50.00 -15.11
CA ARG A 97 -0.23 49.03 -16.20
C ARG A 97 0.04 47.59 -15.71
N ASN A 98 -0.30 46.63 -16.57
CA ASN A 98 -0.06 45.20 -16.41
C ASN A 98 1.33 44.85 -15.82
N ALA A 99 1.35 44.14 -14.69
CA ALA A 99 2.55 43.51 -14.18
C ALA A 99 3.06 42.43 -15.17
N ALA A 100 4.29 42.57 -15.64
CA ALA A 100 4.88 41.65 -16.62
C ALA A 100 5.17 40.28 -16.00
N SER A 101 4.29 39.30 -16.24
CA SER A 101 4.45 37.92 -15.71
C SER A 101 5.79 37.30 -16.13
N ILE A 102 6.63 36.93 -15.16
CA ILE A 102 7.90 36.23 -15.42
C ILE A 102 7.58 34.83 -15.99
N LYS A 103 7.69 34.70 -17.32
CA LYS A 103 7.40 33.44 -18.04
C LYS A 103 8.54 32.42 -17.83
N VAL A 104 8.54 31.76 -16.68
CA VAL A 104 9.38 30.58 -16.41
C VAL A 104 9.17 29.55 -17.53
N LYS A 105 10.26 29.12 -18.17
CA LYS A 105 10.20 28.17 -19.29
C LYS A 105 10.10 26.72 -18.77
N PRO A 106 9.21 25.88 -19.33
CA PRO A 106 9.06 24.48 -18.91
C PRO A 106 10.30 23.66 -19.24
N LYS A 107 10.57 22.63 -18.43
CA LYS A 107 11.61 21.62 -18.73
C LYS A 107 11.15 20.72 -19.89
N PRO A 108 12.07 20.11 -20.65
CA PRO A 108 11.73 19.21 -21.77
C PRO A 108 10.65 18.16 -21.49
N ALA A 109 10.71 17.48 -20.34
CA ALA A 109 9.70 16.49 -19.97
C ALA A 109 8.33 17.12 -19.67
N GLU A 110 8.29 18.28 -19.00
CA GLU A 110 7.05 19.01 -18.67
C GLU A 110 6.37 19.58 -19.93
N TYR A 111 7.17 19.90 -20.96
CA TYR A 111 6.67 20.29 -22.28
C TYR A 111 5.95 19.12 -22.98
N LEU A 112 6.56 17.92 -22.99
CA LEU A 112 5.95 16.71 -23.54
C LEU A 112 4.63 16.34 -22.84
N SER A 113 4.60 16.33 -21.50
CA SER A 113 3.37 16.03 -20.75
C SER A 113 2.26 17.04 -21.05
N LYS A 114 2.62 18.32 -21.19
CA LYS A 114 1.67 19.38 -21.55
C LYS A 114 1.17 19.24 -22.99
N ALA A 115 1.99 18.77 -23.93
CA ALA A 115 1.54 18.45 -25.30
C ALA A 115 0.52 17.31 -25.28
N LEU A 116 0.88 16.16 -24.71
CA LEU A 116 0.01 14.98 -24.55
C LEU A 116 -1.33 15.33 -23.88
N ARG A 117 -1.29 16.10 -22.79
CA ARG A 117 -2.52 16.51 -22.07
C ARG A 117 -3.38 17.48 -22.87
N ASN A 118 -2.77 18.36 -23.67
CA ASN A 118 -3.51 19.28 -24.53
C ASN A 118 -4.21 18.56 -25.69
N THR A 119 -3.68 17.45 -26.18
CA THR A 119 -4.31 16.59 -27.21
C THR A 119 -5.22 15.50 -26.63
N GLY A 120 -5.39 15.43 -25.30
CA GLY A 120 -6.27 14.49 -24.62
C GLY A 120 -5.67 13.11 -24.32
N HIS A 121 -4.38 12.89 -24.58
CA HIS A 121 -3.72 11.60 -24.38
C HIS A 121 -3.40 11.35 -22.90
N ALA A 122 -3.74 10.15 -22.41
CA ALA A 122 -3.78 9.83 -20.97
C ALA A 122 -2.45 10.06 -20.24
N LEU A 123 -1.32 9.75 -20.90
CA LEU A 123 0.03 9.86 -20.34
C LEU A 123 0.50 11.30 -20.05
N GLY A 124 -0.25 12.33 -20.46
CA GLY A 124 0.08 13.73 -20.15
C GLY A 124 -0.19 14.20 -18.70
N ASN A 125 -0.82 13.35 -17.87
CA ASN A 125 -1.36 13.75 -16.56
C ASN A 125 -0.37 13.58 -15.38
N ASP A 126 0.63 14.47 -15.33
CA ASP A 126 1.64 14.51 -14.27
C ASP A 126 1.24 15.29 -13.01
N GLN A 127 1.55 14.75 -11.83
CA GLN A 127 1.54 15.48 -10.54
C GLN A 127 2.74 16.42 -10.30
N SER A 128 3.70 16.51 -11.23
CA SER A 128 4.98 17.23 -11.02
C SER A 128 4.84 18.77 -10.87
N THR A 129 3.64 19.33 -10.94
CA THR A 129 3.35 20.77 -10.76
C THR A 129 2.44 21.04 -9.56
N ALA A 130 2.57 20.25 -8.49
CA ALA A 130 2.03 20.56 -7.17
C ALA A 130 2.98 21.52 -6.42
N SER A 131 3.04 22.77 -6.88
CA SER A 131 3.53 23.93 -6.14
C SER A 131 2.44 24.99 -6.20
N ASP A 132 2.21 25.71 -5.10
CA ASP A 132 0.99 26.46 -4.84
C ASP A 132 0.60 27.46 -5.95
N TRP A 133 -0.60 27.28 -6.52
CA TRP A 133 -1.62 28.33 -6.73
C TRP A 133 -2.96 27.71 -7.20
N PRO A 134 -4.13 28.31 -6.87
CA PRO A 134 -5.43 27.77 -7.26
C PRO A 134 -5.67 27.83 -8.77
N GLN A 135 -5.98 26.69 -9.40
CA GLN A 135 -6.32 26.64 -10.82
C GLN A 135 -7.80 26.99 -11.06
N LEU A 136 -8.08 28.29 -11.10
CA LEU A 136 -9.34 28.84 -11.61
C LEU A 136 -9.67 28.26 -12.99
N ALA A 137 -10.74 27.49 -13.07
CA ALA A 137 -11.28 27.02 -14.35
C ALA A 137 -11.77 28.23 -15.19
N ARG A 138 -11.22 28.38 -16.40
CA ARG A 138 -11.83 29.17 -17.47
C ARG A 138 -12.05 28.29 -18.69
N GLY A 139 -13.12 28.58 -19.43
CA GLY A 139 -13.66 27.71 -20.46
C GLY A 139 -12.87 27.64 -21.76
N ARG A 140 -13.49 27.03 -22.77
CA ARG A 140 -12.96 26.90 -24.14
C ARG A 140 -12.78 28.28 -24.80
N GLN A 141 -11.59 28.87 -24.70
CA GLN A 141 -11.06 29.86 -25.65
C GLN A 141 -9.57 30.12 -25.41
N ASN A 142 -8.84 30.36 -26.50
CA ASN A 142 -7.44 30.80 -26.58
C ASN A 142 -6.37 29.89 -25.93
N ALA A 143 -5.69 29.11 -26.78
CA ALA A 143 -4.51 28.34 -26.43
C ALA A 143 -3.36 29.25 -25.96
N ARG A 144 -3.16 29.37 -24.64
CA ARG A 144 -2.09 30.18 -24.04
C ARG A 144 -0.71 29.68 -24.50
N THR A 145 -0.04 30.48 -25.32
CA THR A 145 1.21 30.13 -26.01
C THR A 145 2.30 29.63 -25.06
N VAL A 146 2.85 28.45 -25.36
CA VAL A 146 3.87 27.80 -24.54
C VAL A 146 5.24 28.39 -24.89
N GLY A 147 5.96 28.90 -23.88
CA GLY A 147 7.32 29.40 -24.10
C GLY A 147 8.27 28.27 -24.50
N ARG A 148 8.64 28.19 -25.78
CA ARG A 148 9.54 27.16 -26.32
C ARG A 148 10.86 27.09 -25.51
N PRO A 149 11.29 25.91 -25.04
CA PRO A 149 12.60 25.75 -24.40
C PRO A 149 13.73 26.09 -25.40
N LYS A 150 14.84 26.68 -24.92
CA LYS A 150 15.89 27.25 -25.80
C LYS A 150 16.77 26.21 -26.51
N LYS A 151 16.74 24.92 -26.12
CA LYS A 151 17.59 23.87 -26.68
C LYS A 151 16.73 22.72 -27.24
N PRO A 152 17.03 22.17 -28.43
CA PRO A 152 16.40 20.96 -28.92
C PRO A 152 16.73 19.77 -28.00
N SER A 153 15.79 18.85 -27.86
CA SER A 153 15.95 17.59 -27.14
C SER A 153 14.84 16.63 -27.55
N LEU A 154 15.08 15.32 -27.47
CA LEU A 154 14.12 14.30 -27.94
C LEU A 154 12.69 14.47 -27.34
N PRO A 155 12.49 14.78 -26.04
CA PRO A 155 11.15 15.03 -25.50
C PRO A 155 10.47 16.30 -26.06
N VAL A 156 11.26 17.30 -26.48
CA VAL A 156 10.74 18.53 -27.08
C VAL A 156 10.35 18.30 -28.53
N LEU A 157 11.17 17.58 -29.31
CA LEU A 157 10.85 17.23 -30.69
C LEU A 157 9.59 16.34 -30.74
N LEU A 158 9.50 15.34 -29.87
CA LEU A 158 8.29 14.52 -29.73
C LEU A 158 7.06 15.33 -29.29
N GLY A 159 7.24 16.27 -28.36
CA GLY A 159 6.16 17.17 -27.93
C GLY A 159 5.75 18.22 -28.97
N GLU A 160 6.63 18.57 -29.92
CA GLU A 160 6.33 19.43 -31.06
C GLU A 160 5.59 18.62 -32.16
N TYR A 161 6.05 17.40 -32.47
CA TYR A 161 5.33 16.48 -33.35
C TYR A 161 3.90 16.20 -32.86
N ILE A 162 3.73 15.85 -31.58
CA ILE A 162 2.42 15.56 -30.97
C ILE A 162 1.51 16.81 -30.98
N ARG A 163 2.07 18.03 -31.02
CA ARG A 163 1.27 19.27 -31.02
C ARG A 163 0.85 19.73 -32.42
N GLU A 164 1.76 19.70 -33.40
CA GLU A 164 1.50 20.24 -34.73
C GLU A 164 1.02 19.20 -35.75
N VAL A 165 1.49 17.95 -35.63
CA VAL A 165 1.26 16.91 -36.64
C VAL A 165 0.11 15.99 -36.22
N ASP A 166 0.03 15.59 -34.96
CA ASP A 166 -0.99 14.65 -34.47
C ASP A 166 -2.46 15.09 -34.69
N PRO A 167 -2.82 16.38 -34.52
CA PRO A 167 -4.18 16.85 -34.83
C PRO A 167 -4.52 16.78 -36.33
N LEU A 168 -3.50 16.82 -37.22
CA LEU A 168 -3.65 16.71 -38.66
C LEU A 168 -3.68 15.26 -39.16
N LEU A 169 -3.45 14.28 -38.27
CA LEU A 169 -3.51 12.84 -38.58
C LEU A 169 -4.74 12.16 -37.95
N SER A 170 -5.68 12.94 -37.42
CA SER A 170 -6.87 12.43 -36.72
C SER A 170 -8.08 12.40 -37.67
N PRO A 171 -8.88 11.32 -37.71
CA PRO A 171 -9.93 11.11 -38.73
C PRO A 171 -11.16 12.04 -38.61
N THR A 172 -11.10 13.06 -37.74
CA THR A 172 -12.13 14.10 -37.57
C THR A 172 -11.73 15.44 -38.20
N SER A 173 -10.73 15.45 -39.10
CA SER A 173 -10.27 16.66 -39.80
C SER A 173 -10.73 16.66 -41.26
N ASP A 174 -11.98 17.06 -41.51
CA ASP A 174 -12.64 17.09 -42.84
C ASP A 174 -12.00 18.07 -43.86
N ASN A 175 -10.85 18.66 -43.54
CA ASN A 175 -10.14 19.67 -44.34
C ASN A 175 -8.65 19.32 -44.51
N LEU A 176 -8.36 18.02 -44.63
CA LEU A 176 -7.02 17.50 -44.90
C LEU A 176 -6.52 18.02 -46.26
N THR A 177 -5.40 18.72 -46.25
CA THR A 177 -4.75 19.27 -47.44
C THR A 177 -3.26 19.02 -47.27
N ALA A 178 -2.64 18.26 -48.20
CA ALA A 178 -1.27 17.75 -48.05
C ALA A 178 -0.29 18.87 -47.63
N SER A 179 -0.35 20.01 -48.32
CA SER A 179 0.40 21.23 -48.02
C SER A 179 0.38 21.67 -46.54
N LYS A 180 -0.70 21.46 -45.78
CA LYS A 180 -0.74 21.77 -44.33
C LYS A 180 0.05 20.77 -43.49
N LEU A 181 -0.01 19.48 -43.84
CA LEU A 181 0.78 18.43 -43.20
C LEU A 181 2.27 18.62 -43.52
N ASP A 182 2.61 18.91 -44.78
CA ASP A 182 3.96 19.24 -45.21
C ASP A 182 4.51 20.47 -44.48
N THR A 183 3.69 21.51 -44.30
CA THR A 183 4.06 22.71 -43.53
C THR A 183 4.33 22.35 -42.07
N ALA A 184 3.46 21.57 -41.41
CA ALA A 184 3.64 21.15 -40.02
C ALA A 184 4.90 20.27 -39.83
N LEU A 185 5.17 19.35 -40.75
CA LEU A 185 6.37 18.52 -40.74
C LEU A 185 7.64 19.37 -40.88
N ASN A 186 7.66 20.34 -41.81
CA ASN A 186 8.77 21.28 -41.98
C ASN A 186 8.96 22.21 -40.75
N GLU A 187 7.89 22.58 -40.06
CA GLU A 187 7.93 23.38 -38.82
C GLU A 187 8.56 22.62 -37.63
N VAL A 188 8.39 21.29 -37.56
CA VAL A 188 8.97 20.44 -36.52
C VAL A 188 10.38 19.98 -36.89
N PHE A 189 10.53 19.35 -38.06
CA PHE A 189 11.77 18.73 -38.56
C PHE A 189 12.65 19.70 -39.36
N ARG A 190 12.79 20.94 -38.86
CA ARG A 190 13.75 21.93 -39.37
C ARG A 190 15.16 21.31 -39.42
N LYS A 191 16.05 21.79 -40.30
CA LYS A 191 17.44 21.29 -40.42
C LYS A 191 18.13 21.05 -39.06
N LYS A 192 18.09 22.02 -38.14
CA LYS A 192 18.65 21.89 -36.77
C LYS A 192 18.01 20.81 -35.88
N SER A 193 16.78 20.39 -36.16
CA SER A 193 16.10 19.24 -35.53
C SER A 193 16.59 17.93 -36.14
N HIS A 194 16.72 17.88 -37.47
CA HIS A 194 17.26 16.73 -38.20
C HIS A 194 18.72 16.46 -37.80
N ASP A 195 19.59 17.48 -37.88
CA ASP A 195 20.99 17.43 -37.42
C ASP A 195 21.12 16.90 -35.98
N TYR A 196 20.15 17.24 -35.10
CA TYR A 196 20.11 16.81 -33.71
C TYR A 196 19.70 15.33 -33.54
N LEU A 197 18.84 14.80 -34.41
CA LEU A 197 18.44 13.39 -34.44
C LEU A 197 19.55 12.53 -35.05
N THR A 198 20.06 12.90 -36.23
CA THR A 198 21.13 12.17 -36.92
C THR A 198 22.42 12.09 -36.09
N SER A 199 22.78 13.16 -35.36
CA SER A 199 23.91 13.16 -34.40
C SER A 199 23.74 12.25 -33.18
N ARG A 200 22.63 11.49 -33.10
CA ARG A 200 22.33 10.47 -32.08
C ARG A 200 21.90 9.13 -32.69
N GLY A 201 22.00 8.97 -34.01
CA GLY A 201 21.58 7.76 -34.72
C GLY A 201 20.07 7.59 -34.87
N TYR A 202 19.27 8.64 -34.65
CA TYR A 202 17.81 8.60 -34.79
C TYR A 202 17.33 9.28 -36.08
N ASP A 203 16.18 8.84 -36.57
CA ASP A 203 15.47 9.39 -37.73
C ASP A 203 14.09 10.00 -37.35
N VAL A 204 13.45 10.67 -38.30
CA VAL A 204 12.03 11.08 -38.26
C VAL A 204 11.11 9.90 -37.95
N ALA A 205 11.36 8.71 -38.52
CA ALA A 205 10.56 7.50 -38.29
C ALA A 205 10.56 7.07 -36.81
N ASP A 206 11.68 7.23 -36.09
CA ASP A 206 11.72 6.94 -34.65
C ASP A 206 10.77 7.87 -33.88
N VAL A 207 10.72 9.15 -34.23
CA VAL A 207 9.86 10.13 -33.55
C VAL A 207 8.37 9.81 -33.76
N THR A 208 7.97 9.29 -34.93
CA THR A 208 6.58 8.85 -35.16
C THR A 208 6.26 7.56 -34.40
N ALA A 209 7.20 6.61 -34.30
CA ALA A 209 7.06 5.40 -33.51
C ALA A 209 6.99 5.70 -32.00
N TRP A 210 7.78 6.65 -31.50
CA TRP A 210 7.68 7.14 -30.12
C TRP A 210 6.35 7.86 -29.85
N ALA A 211 5.82 8.59 -30.83
CA ALA A 211 4.49 9.18 -30.72
C ALA A 211 3.40 8.09 -30.64
N TRP A 212 3.51 7.03 -31.45
CA TRP A 212 2.61 5.87 -31.36
C TRP A 212 2.65 5.20 -29.98
N ILE A 213 3.82 5.05 -29.34
CA ILE A 213 3.94 4.58 -27.95
C ILE A 213 3.29 5.56 -26.95
N MET A 214 3.57 6.86 -27.08
CA MET A 214 3.10 7.87 -26.11
C MET A 214 1.61 8.26 -26.27
N LYS A 215 0.96 7.87 -27.37
CA LYS A 215 -0.48 8.04 -27.65
C LYS A 215 -1.37 6.92 -27.10
N SER A 216 -0.82 5.96 -26.35
CA SER A 216 -1.60 4.86 -25.77
C SER A 216 -2.67 5.31 -24.77
N ARG A 217 -3.75 4.55 -24.68
CA ARG A 217 -4.90 4.78 -23.79
C ARG A 217 -4.53 4.61 -22.31
N ASN A 218 -3.61 3.68 -22.02
CA ASN A 218 -3.08 3.45 -20.68
C ASN A 218 -1.57 3.10 -20.73
N SER A 219 -0.94 3.04 -19.56
CA SER A 219 0.48 2.72 -19.41
C SER A 219 0.82 1.28 -19.84
N HIS A 220 -0.13 0.34 -19.71
CA HIS A 220 0.05 -1.05 -20.13
C HIS A 220 0.22 -1.17 -21.65
N GLU A 221 -0.70 -0.56 -22.40
CA GLU A 221 -0.64 -0.51 -23.86
C GLU A 221 0.62 0.20 -24.35
N ALA A 222 1.07 1.26 -23.68
CA ALA A 222 2.37 1.90 -23.98
C ALA A 222 3.55 0.93 -23.85
N MET A 223 3.55 0.06 -22.83
CA MET A 223 4.58 -0.97 -22.69
C MET A 223 4.48 -2.06 -23.76
N VAL A 224 3.28 -2.57 -24.06
CA VAL A 224 3.10 -3.58 -25.13
C VAL A 224 3.58 -3.03 -26.48
N ARG A 225 3.27 -1.77 -26.81
CA ARG A 225 3.77 -1.08 -28.02
C ARG A 225 5.29 -0.91 -28.02
N LEU A 226 5.90 -0.63 -26.85
CA LEU A 226 7.35 -0.49 -26.69
C LEU A 226 8.08 -1.83 -26.92
N PHE A 227 7.59 -2.93 -26.34
CA PHE A 227 8.15 -4.27 -26.56
C PHE A 227 7.97 -4.75 -28.02
N LEU A 228 6.86 -4.40 -28.68
CA LEU A 228 6.67 -4.72 -30.11
C LEU A 228 7.66 -3.96 -31.01
N LEU A 229 7.97 -2.70 -30.67
CA LEU A 229 8.94 -1.91 -31.45
C LEU A 229 10.37 -2.44 -31.29
N GLU A 230 10.82 -2.78 -30.07
CA GLU A 230 12.15 -3.37 -29.86
C GLU A 230 12.28 -4.78 -30.47
N SER A 231 11.23 -5.61 -30.43
CA SER A 231 11.28 -6.94 -31.08
C SER A 231 11.30 -6.86 -32.62
N ASN A 232 10.64 -5.87 -33.22
CA ASN A 232 10.80 -5.58 -34.64
C ASN A 232 12.22 -5.07 -34.98
N ASN A 233 12.78 -4.18 -34.15
CA ASN A 233 14.14 -3.66 -34.34
C ASN A 233 15.20 -4.76 -34.20
N ALA A 234 15.02 -5.73 -33.29
CA ALA A 234 15.91 -6.87 -33.09
C ALA A 234 15.93 -7.87 -34.27
N ASN A 235 14.88 -7.87 -35.11
CA ASN A 235 14.83 -8.64 -36.36
C ASN A 235 15.42 -7.88 -37.56
N SER A 236 15.79 -6.61 -37.39
CA SER A 236 16.42 -5.77 -38.40
C SER A 236 17.95 -5.73 -38.24
N VAL A 237 18.65 -5.12 -39.20
CA VAL A 237 20.12 -5.06 -39.25
C VAL A 237 20.69 -4.42 -37.98
N ALA A 238 21.83 -4.93 -37.52
CA ALA A 238 22.44 -4.77 -36.18
C ALA A 238 22.76 -3.33 -35.68
N ASN A 239 22.33 -2.28 -36.40
CA ASN A 239 22.52 -0.87 -36.06
C ASN A 239 21.19 -0.12 -35.79
N ALA A 240 20.06 -0.82 -35.63
CA ALA A 240 18.78 -0.19 -35.32
C ALA A 240 18.84 0.56 -33.96
N PRO A 241 18.37 1.82 -33.89
CA PRO A 241 18.59 2.66 -32.70
C PRO A 241 17.66 2.28 -31.54
N THR A 242 18.24 2.06 -30.36
CA THR A 242 17.51 1.64 -29.15
C THR A 242 16.55 2.73 -28.65
N ILE A 243 15.37 2.34 -28.16
CA ILE A 243 14.34 3.28 -27.67
C ILE A 243 14.91 4.16 -26.54
N PRO A 244 14.90 5.50 -26.68
CA PRO A 244 15.51 6.41 -25.72
C PRO A 244 14.97 6.24 -24.29
N ALA A 245 15.87 6.20 -23.31
CA ALA A 245 15.53 6.04 -21.89
C ALA A 245 14.57 7.11 -21.32
N PHE A 246 14.34 8.24 -22.00
CA PHE A 246 13.34 9.22 -21.58
C PHE A 246 11.90 8.68 -21.66
N ILE A 247 11.61 7.72 -22.54
CA ILE A 247 10.27 7.14 -22.77
C ILE A 247 9.84 6.25 -21.60
N PRO A 248 10.56 5.16 -21.23
CA PRO A 248 10.21 4.38 -20.03
C PRO A 248 10.29 5.23 -18.76
N LEU A 249 11.17 6.24 -18.70
CA LEU A 249 11.16 7.22 -17.60
C LEU A 249 9.86 8.05 -17.58
N HIS A 250 9.28 8.42 -18.72
CA HIS A 250 8.00 9.15 -18.78
C HIS A 250 6.82 8.27 -18.32
N ILE A 251 6.80 6.99 -18.71
CA ILE A 251 5.79 6.03 -18.22
C ILE A 251 5.99 5.80 -16.70
N LEU A 252 7.22 5.66 -16.22
CA LEU A 252 7.56 5.61 -14.78
C LEU A 252 7.29 6.93 -14.02
N ARG A 253 6.94 8.03 -14.71
CA ARG A 253 6.58 9.32 -14.09
C ARG A 253 5.12 9.37 -13.64
N GLN A 254 4.25 8.53 -14.21
CA GLN A 254 2.83 8.43 -13.88
C GLN A 254 2.60 8.21 -12.38
N GLN A 255 1.48 8.74 -11.87
CA GLN A 255 1.13 8.65 -10.45
C GLN A 255 0.77 7.23 -10.01
N HIS A 256 0.11 6.49 -10.90
CA HIS A 256 -0.37 5.13 -10.73
C HIS A 256 0.13 4.25 -11.87
N LEU A 257 0.53 3.04 -11.53
CA LEU A 257 0.82 1.91 -12.41
C LEU A 257 0.30 0.67 -11.69
N ASP A 258 -0.31 -0.24 -12.42
CA ASP A 258 -0.68 -1.58 -11.99
C ASP A 258 0.56 -2.51 -11.89
N ALA A 259 0.39 -3.69 -11.30
CA ALA A 259 1.49 -4.64 -11.10
C ALA A 259 2.05 -5.20 -12.43
N HIS A 260 1.22 -5.41 -13.45
CA HIS A 260 1.62 -5.98 -14.75
C HIS A 260 2.44 -4.97 -15.57
N THR A 261 1.95 -3.74 -15.73
CA THR A 261 2.72 -2.65 -16.36
C THR A 261 4.02 -2.38 -15.61
N PHE A 262 3.99 -2.42 -14.27
CA PHE A 262 5.22 -2.25 -13.48
C PHE A 262 6.21 -3.40 -13.70
N ARG A 263 5.75 -4.65 -13.84
CA ARG A 263 6.59 -5.80 -14.24
C ARG A 263 7.25 -5.56 -15.60
N LEU A 264 6.49 -5.21 -16.63
CA LEU A 264 7.03 -4.92 -17.97
C LEU A 264 8.07 -3.79 -17.95
N LEU A 265 7.81 -2.72 -17.19
CA LEU A 265 8.76 -1.62 -16.97
C LEU A 265 10.02 -2.04 -16.22
N LEU A 266 9.92 -2.94 -15.23
CA LEU A 266 11.06 -3.48 -14.51
C LEU A 266 11.97 -4.26 -15.45
N ILE A 267 11.42 -5.18 -16.26
CA ILE A 267 12.17 -5.97 -17.24
C ILE A 267 12.90 -5.06 -18.23
N TYR A 268 12.21 -4.09 -18.83
CA TYR A 268 12.86 -3.14 -19.75
C TYR A 268 13.92 -2.27 -19.05
N SER A 269 13.73 -1.95 -17.76
CA SER A 269 14.73 -1.22 -16.97
C SER A 269 15.97 -2.07 -16.64
N LEU A 270 15.81 -3.37 -16.38
CA LEU A 270 16.91 -4.30 -16.16
C LEU A 270 17.75 -4.50 -17.44
N HIS A 271 17.07 -4.58 -18.59
CA HIS A 271 17.70 -4.53 -19.92
C HIS A 271 18.57 -3.26 -20.09
N LEU A 272 18.00 -2.06 -19.87
CA LEU A 272 18.76 -0.80 -19.94
C LEU A 272 19.94 -0.73 -18.96
N MET A 273 19.79 -1.29 -17.76
CA MET A 273 20.83 -1.30 -16.72
C MET A 273 21.97 -2.29 -17.00
N SER A 274 21.72 -3.38 -17.74
CA SER A 274 22.68 -4.47 -17.95
C SER A 274 23.28 -4.55 -19.35
N GLY A 275 22.66 -3.93 -20.35
CA GLY A 275 23.15 -3.93 -21.74
C GLY A 275 22.78 -5.16 -22.56
N GLN A 276 22.49 -6.27 -21.89
CA GLN A 276 22.05 -7.55 -22.44
C GLN A 276 20.91 -7.37 -23.46
N PRO A 277 20.75 -8.24 -24.46
CA PRO A 277 19.57 -8.23 -25.32
C PRO A 277 18.29 -8.39 -24.50
N LEU A 278 17.16 -7.91 -25.03
CA LEU A 278 15.85 -8.36 -24.56
C LEU A 278 15.74 -9.87 -24.87
N PRO A 279 15.11 -10.68 -24.00
CA PRO A 279 14.85 -12.08 -24.32
C PRO A 279 14.04 -12.17 -25.62
N GLY A 280 14.59 -12.86 -26.62
CA GLY A 280 13.99 -12.94 -27.95
C GLY A 280 12.65 -13.66 -27.93
N VAL A 281 11.74 -13.26 -28.83
CA VAL A 281 10.44 -13.92 -29.01
C VAL A 281 10.67 -15.39 -29.35
N PHE A 282 10.25 -16.29 -28.45
CA PHE A 282 10.37 -17.74 -28.62
C PHE A 282 9.87 -18.22 -29.99
N ASN A 283 10.79 -18.70 -30.84
CA ASN A 283 10.48 -19.22 -32.16
C ASN A 283 10.57 -20.75 -32.14
N PRO A 284 9.45 -21.49 -32.20
CA PRO A 284 9.42 -22.94 -31.96
C PRO A 284 10.15 -23.77 -33.03
N ALA A 285 10.56 -23.16 -34.15
CA ALA A 285 11.35 -23.82 -35.19
C ALA A 285 12.86 -23.92 -34.89
N ARG A 286 13.33 -23.48 -33.71
CA ARG A 286 14.73 -23.63 -33.25
C ARG A 286 14.80 -24.11 -31.81
N VAL A 287 14.69 -25.42 -31.63
CA VAL A 287 15.30 -26.10 -30.47
C VAL A 287 16.82 -26.05 -30.66
N PRO A 288 17.60 -25.54 -29.69
CA PRO A 288 19.05 -25.69 -29.73
C PRO A 288 19.39 -27.12 -29.27
N GLU A 289 19.63 -28.01 -30.23
CA GLU A 289 20.35 -29.25 -29.97
C GLU A 289 21.85 -28.97 -29.81
N ASP A 290 22.22 -28.25 -28.74
CA ASP A 290 23.45 -28.56 -28.01
C ASP A 290 23.56 -27.83 -26.66
N GLY A 291 24.29 -28.44 -25.72
CA GLY A 291 24.50 -27.95 -24.36
C GLY A 291 25.50 -26.80 -24.22
N SER A 292 25.50 -25.83 -25.14
CA SER A 292 26.38 -24.66 -25.06
C SER A 292 25.98 -23.74 -23.91
N GLU A 293 26.78 -23.76 -22.82
CA GLU A 293 26.68 -22.79 -21.75
C GLU A 293 26.86 -21.37 -22.31
N LEU A 294 25.79 -20.57 -22.28
CA LEU A 294 25.85 -19.17 -22.70
C LEU A 294 26.82 -18.41 -21.80
N LEU A 295 27.98 -18.05 -22.37
CA LEU A 295 29.00 -17.22 -21.73
C LEU A 295 28.33 -16.01 -21.04
N PRO A 296 28.78 -15.61 -19.83
CA PRO A 296 28.17 -14.52 -19.08
C PRO A 296 28.31 -13.21 -19.85
N GLY A 297 27.25 -12.85 -20.58
CA GLY A 297 27.26 -11.76 -21.54
C GLY A 297 27.74 -10.45 -20.92
N GLU A 298 28.61 -9.74 -21.64
CA GLU A 298 29.29 -8.56 -21.11
C GLU A 298 28.29 -7.48 -20.66
N PHE A 299 28.47 -6.98 -19.43
CA PHE A 299 27.56 -6.03 -18.80
C PHE A 299 27.89 -4.61 -19.27
N HIS A 300 27.26 -4.16 -20.36
CA HIS A 300 27.49 -2.86 -21.02
C HIS A 300 26.30 -1.90 -20.85
N PRO A 301 26.22 -1.09 -19.77
CA PRO A 301 25.01 -0.37 -19.44
C PRO A 301 24.65 0.71 -20.49
N ARG A 302 23.41 0.67 -21.00
CA ARG A 302 22.91 1.60 -22.03
C ARG A 302 22.53 2.98 -21.49
N ILE A 303 22.80 3.25 -20.20
CA ILE A 303 22.38 4.47 -19.48
C ILE A 303 23.48 5.01 -18.57
N ASP A 304 23.54 6.33 -18.42
CA ASP A 304 24.45 6.97 -17.47
C ASP A 304 23.99 6.78 -16.01
N SER A 305 24.90 7.03 -15.06
CA SER A 305 24.67 6.80 -13.63
C SER A 305 23.61 7.75 -13.02
N GLY A 306 23.45 8.97 -13.55
CA GLY A 306 22.37 9.88 -13.16
C GLY A 306 21.02 9.38 -13.66
N THR A 307 20.92 8.98 -14.93
CA THR A 307 19.72 8.35 -15.51
C THR A 307 19.36 7.06 -14.77
N CYS A 308 20.32 6.20 -14.46
CA CYS A 308 20.11 4.99 -13.65
C CYS A 308 19.59 5.31 -12.24
N MET A 309 20.15 6.31 -11.55
CA MET A 309 19.64 6.72 -10.24
C MET A 309 18.21 7.25 -10.33
N ILE A 310 17.86 8.02 -11.37
CA ILE A 310 16.50 8.50 -11.62
C ILE A 310 15.53 7.33 -11.92
N LEU A 311 16.01 6.31 -12.64
CA LEU A 311 15.27 5.08 -12.94
C LEU A 311 14.97 4.31 -11.65
N VAL A 312 15.99 4.00 -10.85
CA VAL A 312 15.89 3.29 -9.56
C VAL A 312 15.00 4.05 -8.55
N VAL A 313 15.09 5.38 -8.48
CA VAL A 313 14.19 6.23 -7.67
C VAL A 313 12.71 6.09 -8.07
N ARG A 314 12.40 5.78 -9.34
CA ARG A 314 11.02 5.52 -9.79
C ARG A 314 10.63 4.05 -9.63
N LEU A 315 11.53 3.12 -9.92
CA LEU A 315 11.31 1.68 -9.72
C LEU A 315 11.01 1.35 -8.25
N ILE A 316 11.85 1.80 -7.31
CA ILE A 316 11.64 1.57 -5.86
C ILE A 316 10.32 2.22 -5.39
N ARG A 317 9.93 3.36 -5.95
CA ARG A 317 8.66 4.02 -5.63
C ARG A 317 7.45 3.18 -6.04
N HIS A 318 7.49 2.58 -7.22
CA HIS A 318 6.39 1.78 -7.76
C HIS A 318 6.38 0.35 -7.20
N ALA A 319 7.54 -0.30 -7.06
CA ALA A 319 7.68 -1.56 -6.32
C ALA A 319 7.10 -1.45 -4.90
N ARG A 320 7.47 -0.42 -4.14
CA ARG A 320 6.87 -0.15 -2.82
C ARG A 320 5.35 0.10 -2.85
N ARG A 321 4.74 0.43 -4.00
CA ARG A 321 3.31 0.70 -4.15
C ARG A 321 2.50 -0.51 -4.63
N VAL A 322 3.03 -1.32 -5.54
CA VAL A 322 2.30 -2.44 -6.17
C VAL A 322 3.03 -3.79 -6.20
N TRP A 323 4.35 -3.86 -6.01
CA TRP A 323 5.08 -5.13 -6.04
C TRP A 323 6.36 -5.10 -5.17
N PRO A 324 6.26 -5.32 -3.85
CA PRO A 324 7.40 -5.28 -2.94
C PRO A 324 8.55 -6.24 -3.29
N GLN A 325 8.23 -7.43 -3.80
CA GLN A 325 9.17 -8.50 -4.16
C GLN A 325 10.24 -8.02 -5.15
N ALA A 326 9.89 -7.11 -6.06
CA ALA A 326 10.81 -6.52 -7.03
C ALA A 326 11.98 -5.73 -6.40
N LEU A 327 11.86 -5.29 -5.14
CA LEU A 327 12.89 -4.46 -4.47
C LEU A 327 14.24 -5.17 -4.38
N LEU A 328 14.26 -6.49 -4.22
CA LEU A 328 15.49 -7.29 -4.19
C LEU A 328 16.18 -7.31 -5.56
N THR A 329 15.45 -7.58 -6.63
CA THR A 329 15.99 -7.56 -8.01
C THR A 329 16.49 -6.17 -8.40
N ILE A 330 15.76 -5.10 -8.04
CA ILE A 330 16.20 -3.71 -8.27
C ILE A 330 17.51 -3.42 -7.51
N ALA A 331 17.62 -3.84 -6.25
CA ALA A 331 18.84 -3.64 -5.45
C ALA A 331 20.04 -4.40 -6.02
N ARG A 332 19.86 -5.67 -6.42
CA ARG A 332 20.89 -6.49 -7.07
C ARG A 332 21.37 -5.89 -8.39
N ALA A 333 20.44 -5.43 -9.23
CA ALA A 333 20.75 -4.77 -10.49
C ALA A 333 21.52 -3.46 -10.28
N PHE A 334 21.12 -2.65 -9.30
CA PHE A 334 21.79 -1.39 -8.99
C PHE A 334 23.18 -1.59 -8.37
N ALA A 335 23.34 -2.57 -7.48
CA ALA A 335 24.65 -2.96 -6.94
C ALA A 335 25.62 -3.36 -8.06
N ARG A 336 25.17 -4.17 -9.02
CA ARG A 336 25.96 -4.60 -10.19
C ARG A 336 26.31 -3.42 -11.09
N PHE A 337 25.34 -2.58 -11.44
CA PHE A 337 25.55 -1.36 -12.24
C PHE A 337 26.59 -0.40 -11.62
N LEU A 338 26.68 -0.32 -10.28
CA LEU A 338 27.69 0.48 -9.58
C LEU A 338 29.01 -0.26 -9.32
N ALA A 339 29.04 -1.59 -9.40
CA ALA A 339 30.25 -2.39 -9.25
C ALA A 339 31.08 -2.46 -10.53
N VAL A 340 30.43 -2.49 -11.71
CA VAL A 340 31.11 -2.62 -13.01
C VAL A 340 32.08 -1.44 -13.25
N PRO A 341 33.37 -1.71 -13.54
CA PRO A 341 34.33 -0.69 -13.94
C PRO A 341 33.97 -0.18 -15.34
N LYS A 342 34.07 1.13 -15.57
CA LYS A 342 33.85 1.69 -16.90
C LYS A 342 35.12 1.54 -17.73
N THR A 343 34.99 1.02 -18.95
CA THR A 343 36.05 0.97 -19.95
C THR A 343 36.79 2.31 -20.06
N GLY A 344 38.13 2.24 -20.15
CA GLY A 344 39.00 3.41 -19.94
C GLY A 344 39.15 3.82 -18.46
N GLU A 345 39.39 2.85 -17.56
CA GLU A 345 39.73 3.09 -16.14
C GLU A 345 41.23 3.02 -15.82
N THR A 346 42.04 2.47 -16.72
CA THR A 346 43.49 2.24 -16.55
C THR A 346 44.33 3.50 -16.36
N GLU A 347 43.87 4.67 -16.82
CA GLU A 347 44.65 5.93 -16.78
C GLU A 347 43.91 7.08 -16.05
N ARG A 348 43.03 6.78 -15.10
CA ARG A 348 42.29 7.83 -14.37
C ARG A 348 43.08 8.42 -13.20
N SER A 349 43.22 9.75 -13.21
CA SER A 349 43.76 10.52 -12.08
C SER A 349 43.08 10.16 -10.75
N ILE A 350 43.87 10.10 -9.67
CA ILE A 350 43.45 9.79 -8.30
C ILE A 350 42.26 10.66 -7.84
N LEU A 351 42.18 11.91 -8.31
CA LEU A 351 41.06 12.81 -8.01
C LEU A 351 39.74 12.36 -8.66
N ALA A 352 39.80 11.83 -9.88
CA ALA A 352 38.63 11.30 -10.58
C ALA A 352 38.12 10.01 -9.95
N ALA A 353 39.03 9.11 -9.51
CA ALA A 353 38.67 7.92 -8.74
C ALA A 353 37.97 8.30 -7.43
N ARG A 354 38.58 9.18 -6.61
CA ARG A 354 37.97 9.68 -5.35
C ARG A 354 36.62 10.37 -5.57
N HIS A 355 36.43 11.08 -6.68
CA HIS A 355 35.13 11.66 -7.03
C HIS A 355 34.10 10.57 -7.39
N HIS A 356 34.51 9.54 -8.13
CA HIS A 356 33.66 8.41 -8.48
C HIS A 356 33.25 7.59 -7.23
N ASP A 357 34.16 7.32 -6.30
CA ASP A 357 33.86 6.65 -5.03
C ASP A 357 32.83 7.45 -4.20
N ARG A 358 33.03 8.77 -4.06
CA ARG A 358 32.06 9.67 -3.40
C ARG A 358 30.68 9.62 -4.08
N MET A 359 30.65 9.53 -5.41
CA MET A 359 29.40 9.36 -6.17
C MET A 359 28.75 8.00 -5.87
N LYS A 360 29.50 6.88 -5.89
CA LYS A 360 29.00 5.55 -5.49
C LYS A 360 28.47 5.58 -4.05
N THR A 361 29.23 6.11 -3.09
CA THR A 361 28.84 6.26 -1.67
C THR A 361 27.50 6.99 -1.53
N THR A 362 27.34 8.15 -2.18
CA THR A 362 26.09 8.93 -2.08
C THR A 362 24.92 8.22 -2.76
N GLN A 363 25.14 7.51 -3.86
CA GLN A 363 24.10 6.74 -4.55
C GLN A 363 23.64 5.52 -3.75
N PHE A 364 24.56 4.71 -3.22
CA PHE A 364 24.23 3.60 -2.32
C PHE A 364 23.49 4.06 -1.06
N ASN A 365 23.99 5.10 -0.37
CA ASN A 365 23.34 5.62 0.85
C ASN A 365 21.94 6.22 0.59
N ASN A 366 21.74 6.85 -0.58
CA ASN A 366 20.40 7.27 -1.01
C ASN A 366 19.49 6.08 -1.34
N CYS A 367 20.01 5.03 -1.98
CA CYS A 367 19.25 3.84 -2.32
C CYS A 367 18.82 3.03 -1.07
N LEU A 368 19.72 2.83 -0.10
CA LEU A 368 19.41 2.26 1.22
C LEU A 368 18.21 2.97 1.88
N TRP A 369 18.21 4.31 1.85
CA TRP A 369 17.13 5.14 2.39
C TRP A 369 15.83 5.09 1.57
N LEU A 370 15.90 4.87 0.26
CA LEU A 370 14.70 4.66 -0.57
C LEU A 370 14.06 3.29 -0.29
N LEU A 371 14.89 2.27 -0.03
CA LEU A 371 14.46 0.94 0.38
C LEU A 371 13.86 0.91 1.81
N SER A 372 14.30 1.80 2.73
CA SER A 372 13.78 1.84 4.11
C SER A 372 12.43 2.52 4.27
N LEU A 373 11.87 3.13 3.22
CA LEU A 373 10.55 3.74 3.28
C LEU A 373 9.46 2.65 3.26
N PRO A 374 8.43 2.69 4.13
CA PRO A 374 7.40 1.63 4.20
C PRO A 374 6.72 1.34 2.86
N THR A 375 6.39 0.08 2.55
CA THR A 375 5.56 -0.27 1.38
C THR A 375 4.08 0.07 1.61
N LYS A 376 3.27 0.07 0.54
CA LYS A 376 1.80 0.24 0.61
C LYS A 376 1.09 -1.10 0.84
N ILE A 377 1.56 -2.16 0.16
CA ILE A 377 1.06 -3.52 0.33
C ILE A 377 1.77 -4.13 1.54
N ALA A 378 1.00 -4.49 2.57
CA ALA A 378 1.45 -5.21 3.76
C ALA A 378 2.84 -4.77 4.31
N PRO A 379 3.01 -3.50 4.75
CA PRO A 379 4.32 -2.95 5.10
C PRO A 379 5.10 -3.76 6.14
N TYR A 380 4.45 -4.26 7.19
CA TYR A 380 5.13 -5.10 8.17
C TYR A 380 5.59 -6.44 7.57
N ARG A 381 4.75 -7.13 6.79
CA ARG A 381 5.13 -8.38 6.09
C ARG A 381 6.24 -8.17 5.05
N SER A 382 6.29 -7.00 4.41
CA SER A 382 7.30 -6.64 3.40
C SER A 382 8.71 -6.38 3.97
N THR A 383 8.88 -6.34 5.30
CA THR A 383 10.12 -5.84 5.92
C THR A 383 11.31 -6.78 5.65
N SER A 384 11.07 -8.10 5.56
CA SER A 384 12.09 -9.09 5.16
C SER A 384 12.71 -8.78 3.79
N ILE A 385 11.88 -8.51 2.79
CA ILE A 385 12.30 -8.16 1.42
C ILE A 385 13.09 -6.85 1.43
N GLN A 386 12.66 -5.85 2.22
CA GLN A 386 13.37 -4.59 2.38
C GLN A 386 14.76 -4.77 3.03
N GLN A 387 14.86 -5.65 4.04
CA GLN A 387 16.13 -6.01 4.69
C GLN A 387 17.07 -6.74 3.73
N GLN A 388 16.59 -7.76 3.01
CA GLN A 388 17.37 -8.47 1.99
C GLN A 388 17.91 -7.51 0.93
N ALA A 389 17.07 -6.62 0.41
CA ALA A 389 17.47 -5.60 -0.58
C ALA A 389 18.52 -4.62 -0.03
N GLN A 390 18.43 -4.20 1.24
CA GLN A 390 19.47 -3.39 1.89
C GLN A 390 20.78 -4.16 2.07
N PHE A 391 20.74 -5.44 2.43
CA PHE A 391 21.92 -6.27 2.63
C PHE A 391 22.72 -6.49 1.33
N GLU A 392 22.07 -6.60 0.17
CA GLU A 392 22.76 -6.64 -1.13
C GLU A 392 23.58 -5.36 -1.40
N LEU A 393 23.01 -4.18 -1.10
CA LEU A 393 23.73 -2.91 -1.24
C LEU A 393 24.88 -2.77 -0.24
N LEU A 394 24.69 -3.17 1.02
CA LEU A 394 25.74 -3.13 2.05
C LEU A 394 26.88 -4.11 1.72
N ARG A 395 26.56 -5.30 1.18
CA ARG A 395 27.55 -6.27 0.69
C ARG A 395 28.39 -5.67 -0.45
N ALA A 396 27.76 -4.98 -1.41
CA ALA A 396 28.48 -4.29 -2.49
C ALA A 396 29.35 -3.13 -1.98
N MET A 397 28.89 -2.35 -1.00
CA MET A 397 29.69 -1.30 -0.36
C MET A 397 30.91 -1.84 0.38
N ALA A 398 30.79 -3.00 1.03
CA ALA A 398 31.86 -3.67 1.76
C ALA A 398 32.86 -4.41 0.85
N ALA A 399 32.43 -4.83 -0.35
CA ALA A 399 33.27 -5.51 -1.33
C ALA A 399 34.03 -4.55 -2.27
N HIS A 400 33.63 -3.28 -2.35
CA HIS A 400 34.37 -2.27 -3.13
C HIS A 400 35.67 -1.87 -2.43
N THR A 401 36.74 -1.64 -3.20
CA THR A 401 38.06 -1.27 -2.70
C THR A 401 38.44 0.14 -3.17
N PRO A 402 38.62 1.14 -2.27
CA PRO A 402 38.47 1.08 -0.81
C PRO A 402 37.00 1.01 -0.35
N VAL A 403 36.76 0.44 0.83
CA VAL A 403 35.40 0.22 1.39
C VAL A 403 34.57 1.51 1.41
N LEU A 404 33.36 1.47 0.84
CA LEU A 404 32.47 2.63 0.77
C LEU A 404 31.76 2.84 2.14
N PRO A 405 31.88 4.03 2.77
CA PRO A 405 31.35 4.22 4.12
C PRO A 405 29.82 4.33 4.17
N VAL A 406 29.23 3.75 5.22
CA VAL A 406 27.82 3.97 5.57
C VAL A 406 27.68 5.31 6.28
N SER A 407 26.89 6.22 5.72
CA SER A 407 26.62 7.53 6.31
C SER A 407 25.52 7.45 7.37
N ARG A 408 25.33 8.50 8.17
CA ARG A 408 24.15 8.67 9.05
C ARG A 408 22.83 8.35 8.34
N GLN A 409 22.66 8.71 7.07
CA GLN A 409 21.45 8.40 6.30
C GLN A 409 21.31 6.89 6.03
N GLY A 410 22.43 6.19 5.79
CA GLY A 410 22.47 4.72 5.64
C GLY A 410 22.17 4.00 6.95
N TYR A 411 22.77 4.43 8.08
CA TYR A 411 22.46 3.88 9.40
C TYR A 411 20.98 4.10 9.76
N ARG A 412 20.44 5.32 9.61
CA ARG A 412 19.00 5.61 9.79
C ARG A 412 18.12 4.73 8.89
N ALA A 413 18.56 4.40 7.67
CA ALA A 413 17.83 3.51 6.77
C ALA A 413 17.77 2.07 7.29
N VAL A 414 18.85 1.54 7.86
CA VAL A 414 18.89 0.17 8.41
C VAL A 414 18.11 0.09 9.73
N VAL A 415 18.24 1.10 10.62
CA VAL A 415 17.46 1.19 11.87
C VAL A 415 15.95 1.21 11.59
N ALA A 416 15.51 2.00 10.60
CA ALA A 416 14.10 2.08 10.21
C ALA A 416 13.52 0.74 9.73
N VAL A 417 14.32 -0.13 9.11
CA VAL A 417 13.90 -1.49 8.72
C VAL A 417 13.97 -2.44 9.90
N GLN A 418 14.98 -2.34 10.78
CA GLN A 418 15.07 -3.22 11.97
C GLN A 418 13.97 -2.97 12.99
N LEU A 419 13.53 -1.72 13.19
CA LEU A 419 12.33 -1.39 13.98
C LEU A 419 11.03 -1.95 13.39
N ALA A 420 11.01 -2.29 12.10
CA ALA A 420 9.83 -2.77 11.39
C ALA A 420 9.67 -4.31 11.37
N HIS A 421 10.64 -5.09 11.88
CA HIS A 421 10.53 -6.56 11.96
C HIS A 421 9.74 -7.05 13.18
N LYS A 422 9.26 -8.30 13.11
CA LYS A 422 8.93 -9.10 14.31
C LYS A 422 10.19 -9.33 15.16
N LYS A 423 10.04 -9.50 16.48
CA LYS A 423 11.14 -9.89 17.38
C LYS A 423 11.78 -11.21 16.94
N THR A 424 13.11 -11.34 17.02
CA THR A 424 13.80 -12.63 16.87
C THR A 424 13.52 -13.56 18.06
N LYS A 425 13.95 -14.83 17.99
CA LYS A 425 13.75 -15.77 19.11
C LYS A 425 14.42 -15.27 20.40
N GLU A 426 15.56 -14.59 20.27
CA GLU A 426 16.32 -14.02 21.39
C GLU A 426 15.67 -12.73 21.91
N GLU A 427 15.21 -11.84 21.02
CA GLU A 427 14.45 -10.63 21.38
C GLU A 427 13.10 -10.98 22.04
N ARG A 428 12.46 -12.09 21.64
CA ARG A 428 11.22 -12.60 22.27
C ARG A 428 11.49 -13.14 23.67
N GLN A 429 12.46 -14.03 23.84
CA GLN A 429 12.82 -14.58 25.16
C GLN A 429 13.29 -13.48 26.12
N SER A 430 14.05 -12.49 25.65
CA SER A 430 14.40 -11.31 26.47
C SER A 430 13.20 -10.43 26.82
N ALA A 431 12.10 -10.45 26.04
CA ALA A 431 10.87 -9.75 26.37
C ALA A 431 9.96 -10.57 27.32
N GLU A 432 10.05 -11.90 27.30
CA GLU A 432 9.40 -12.81 28.25
C GLU A 432 10.05 -12.76 29.64
N LEU A 433 11.34 -12.38 29.72
CA LEU A 433 12.09 -12.08 30.95
C LEU A 433 11.93 -10.64 31.46
N LYS A 434 11.04 -9.82 30.87
CA LYS A 434 10.74 -8.48 31.42
C LYS A 434 9.78 -8.57 32.61
N ALA A 435 10.04 -7.69 33.57
CA ALA A 435 9.27 -7.53 34.79
C ALA A 435 7.79 -7.18 34.50
N PRO A 436 6.85 -7.64 35.33
CA PRO A 436 5.48 -7.13 35.31
C PRO A 436 5.36 -5.67 35.78
N SER A 437 6.37 -5.12 36.46
CA SER A 437 6.43 -3.73 36.92
C SER A 437 6.84 -2.74 35.81
N TRP A 438 6.73 -1.44 36.09
CA TRP A 438 7.18 -0.37 35.19
C TRP A 438 8.19 0.57 35.89
N PRO A 439 9.39 0.84 35.32
CA PRO A 439 9.88 0.35 34.03
C PRO A 439 10.15 -1.17 33.97
N PRO A 440 9.97 -1.82 32.81
CA PRO A 440 10.08 -3.27 32.65
C PRO A 440 11.54 -3.74 32.56
N TRP A 441 12.20 -3.79 33.72
CA TRP A 441 13.56 -4.34 33.91
C TRP A 441 13.62 -5.86 33.65
N LYS A 442 14.83 -6.42 33.56
CA LYS A 442 15.02 -7.88 33.45
C LYS A 442 14.78 -8.51 34.82
N GLU A 443 13.92 -9.53 34.87
CA GLU A 443 13.79 -10.45 35.99
C GLU A 443 14.39 -11.81 35.60
N GLU A 444 15.12 -12.43 36.52
CA GLU A 444 15.71 -13.76 36.32
C GLU A 444 14.77 -14.79 36.95
N LYS A 445 14.09 -15.58 36.10
CA LYS A 445 13.00 -16.47 36.50
C LYS A 445 13.51 -17.90 36.74
N LEU A 446 14.60 -18.26 36.07
CA LEU A 446 15.32 -19.53 36.16
C LEU A 446 16.82 -19.28 36.27
N GLY A 447 17.56 -20.21 36.89
CA GLY A 447 19.03 -20.13 37.02
C GLY A 447 19.84 -20.16 35.71
N ILE A 448 19.16 -20.37 34.56
CA ILE A 448 19.74 -20.25 33.21
C ILE A 448 19.65 -18.82 32.65
N ASP A 449 18.73 -17.99 33.18
CA ASP A 449 18.52 -16.62 32.71
C ASP A 449 19.67 -15.69 33.13
N SER A 450 20.32 -15.98 34.26
CA SER A 450 21.52 -15.28 34.73
C SER A 450 22.74 -15.58 33.85
N GLN A 451 22.97 -16.86 33.55
CA GLN A 451 24.05 -17.34 32.67
C GLN A 451 23.99 -16.73 31.26
N ARG A 452 22.77 -16.37 30.80
CA ARG A 452 22.50 -15.72 29.51
C ARG A 452 22.91 -14.25 29.43
N GLY A 453 23.14 -13.58 30.56
CA GLY A 453 23.53 -12.17 30.60
C GLY A 453 22.52 -11.25 29.89
N ASN A 454 22.98 -10.56 28.84
CA ASN A 454 22.25 -9.51 28.12
C ASN A 454 21.74 -9.94 26.72
N ASP A 455 21.81 -11.22 26.37
CA ASP A 455 21.43 -11.70 25.03
C ASP A 455 19.94 -11.47 24.73
N GLY A 456 19.68 -10.68 23.68
CA GLY A 456 18.34 -10.26 23.27
C GLY A 456 17.88 -8.91 23.86
N MET A 457 18.48 -8.43 24.95
CA MET A 457 18.11 -7.14 25.57
C MET A 457 18.42 -5.94 24.66
N TYR A 458 19.54 -6.02 23.92
CA TYR A 458 19.87 -5.08 22.86
C TYR A 458 19.32 -5.59 21.53
N SER A 459 18.12 -5.14 21.18
CA SER A 459 17.46 -5.46 19.90
C SER A 459 18.32 -5.06 18.69
N ARG A 460 18.09 -5.69 17.52
CA ARG A 460 18.86 -5.40 16.29
C ARG A 460 18.86 -3.93 15.89
N ALA A 461 17.76 -3.22 16.14
CA ALA A 461 17.69 -1.78 15.92
C ALA A 461 18.68 -1.02 16.83
N MET A 462 18.74 -1.39 18.11
CA MET A 462 19.69 -0.83 19.07
C MET A 462 21.15 -1.18 18.74
N GLN A 463 21.42 -2.40 18.29
CA GLN A 463 22.77 -2.81 17.85
C GLN A 463 23.28 -1.94 16.69
N VAL A 464 22.41 -1.56 15.76
CA VAL A 464 22.76 -0.66 14.64
C VAL A 464 22.90 0.80 15.11
N LEU A 465 22.12 1.26 16.10
CA LEU A 465 22.33 2.57 16.74
C LEU A 465 23.68 2.63 17.48
N SER A 466 24.07 1.58 18.20
CA SER A 466 25.40 1.51 18.84
C SER A 466 26.53 1.53 17.79
N GLN A 467 26.42 0.74 16.71
CA GLN A 467 27.41 0.77 15.63
C GLN A 467 27.49 2.13 14.92
N MET A 468 26.38 2.86 14.86
CA MET A 468 26.33 4.22 14.34
C MET A 468 27.06 5.21 15.28
N LYS A 469 26.90 5.06 16.60
CA LYS A 469 27.62 5.83 17.62
C LYS A 469 29.12 5.54 17.57
N ASP A 470 29.52 4.27 17.48
CA ASP A 470 30.91 3.83 17.27
C ASP A 470 31.54 4.44 16.00
N ALA A 471 30.75 4.61 14.93
CA ALA A 471 31.16 5.25 13.68
C ALA A 471 31.27 6.79 13.79
N GLY A 472 31.25 7.36 14.99
CA GLY A 472 31.37 8.79 15.26
C GLY A 472 30.08 9.60 15.07
N TYR A 473 28.94 8.96 14.78
CA TYR A 473 27.67 9.67 14.61
C TYR A 473 26.87 9.69 15.92
N SER A 474 27.05 10.76 16.70
CA SER A 474 26.22 11.06 17.89
C SER A 474 24.71 11.02 17.58
N HIS A 475 23.89 10.62 18.54
CA HIS A 475 22.44 10.62 18.38
C HIS A 475 21.86 12.03 18.18
N ARG A 476 20.64 12.08 17.63
CA ARG A 476 19.75 13.23 17.56
C ARG A 476 18.33 12.72 17.81
N LEU A 477 17.37 13.63 17.92
CA LEU A 477 15.95 13.34 18.14
C LEU A 477 15.37 12.14 17.35
N TRP A 478 15.76 11.91 16.09
CA TRP A 478 15.28 10.76 15.31
C TRP A 478 15.85 9.42 15.82
N GLU A 479 17.14 9.41 16.16
CA GLU A 479 17.87 8.29 16.77
C GLU A 479 17.39 8.03 18.22
N ASP A 480 17.07 9.09 18.97
CA ASP A 480 16.54 9.00 20.33
C ASP A 480 15.11 8.43 20.36
N ILE A 481 14.25 8.85 19.42
CA ILE A 481 12.95 8.22 19.16
C ILE A 481 13.11 6.75 18.75
N SER A 482 14.12 6.45 17.92
CA SER A 482 14.44 5.08 17.52
C SER A 482 14.90 4.22 18.70
N SER A 483 15.62 4.80 19.66
CA SER A 483 16.05 4.16 20.91
C SER A 483 14.84 3.69 21.73
N ILE A 484 13.90 4.61 21.99
CA ILE A 484 12.70 4.37 22.79
C ILE A 484 11.87 3.23 22.19
N LEU A 485 11.67 3.23 20.87
CA LEU A 485 10.93 2.18 20.16
C LEU A 485 11.73 0.86 20.09
N ALA A 486 13.06 0.92 20.08
CA ALA A 486 13.94 -0.26 20.10
C ALA A 486 14.04 -0.95 21.48
N GLY A 487 13.46 -0.36 22.54
CA GLY A 487 13.36 -0.95 23.88
C GLY A 487 14.11 -0.23 25.00
N TRP A 488 14.66 0.97 24.76
CA TRP A 488 15.48 1.72 25.73
C TRP A 488 15.28 3.23 25.63
N ASP A 489 14.90 3.89 26.73
CA ASP A 489 14.72 5.34 26.77
C ASP A 489 16.05 6.11 26.88
N THR A 490 15.97 7.41 26.64
CA THR A 490 17.02 8.43 26.71
C THR A 490 17.66 8.61 28.09
N ASP A 491 17.02 8.15 29.17
CA ASP A 491 17.58 8.09 30.52
C ASP A 491 18.24 6.73 30.86
N GLY A 492 18.20 5.77 29.92
CA GLY A 492 18.73 4.41 30.11
C GLY A 492 17.72 3.42 30.71
N SER A 493 16.49 3.84 31.03
CA SER A 493 15.43 2.91 31.46
C SER A 493 14.94 2.02 30.30
N PRO A 494 14.51 0.78 30.57
CA PRO A 494 13.96 -0.12 29.56
C PRO A 494 12.51 0.26 29.20
N THR A 495 12.12 0.00 27.96
CA THR A 495 10.74 0.16 27.46
C THR A 495 10.27 -1.13 26.77
N VAL A 496 9.02 -1.19 26.32
CA VAL A 496 8.55 -2.27 25.44
C VAL A 496 9.07 -2.04 24.03
N GLN A 497 9.93 -2.93 23.53
CA GLN A 497 10.39 -2.93 22.13
C GLN A 497 9.17 -3.03 21.20
N THR A 498 8.93 -1.96 20.45
CA THR A 498 7.67 -1.72 19.72
C THR A 498 7.92 -1.63 18.22
N ARG A 499 7.28 -2.55 17.47
CA ARG A 499 7.38 -2.67 16.02
C ARG A 499 6.81 -1.41 15.35
N ALA A 500 7.66 -0.63 14.70
CA ALA A 500 7.34 0.73 14.27
C ALA A 500 7.87 1.08 12.86
N MET A 501 7.02 1.73 12.07
CA MET A 501 7.37 2.29 10.76
C MET A 501 7.85 3.74 10.90
N MET A 502 9.17 3.94 10.94
CA MET A 502 9.76 5.26 11.22
C MET A 502 9.36 6.35 10.21
N ARG A 503 9.07 7.55 10.74
CA ARG A 503 8.87 8.77 9.93
C ARG A 503 10.20 9.25 9.33
N ARG A 504 10.12 10.00 8.23
CA ARG A 504 11.31 10.57 7.56
C ARG A 504 12.03 11.57 8.48
N PRO A 505 13.37 11.57 8.57
CA PRO A 505 14.12 12.52 9.40
C PRO A 505 13.77 13.98 9.16
N LYS A 506 13.46 14.38 7.91
CA LYS A 506 13.05 15.76 7.57
C LYS A 506 11.70 16.21 8.18
N ALA A 507 10.93 15.31 8.80
CA ALA A 507 9.74 15.67 9.57
C ALA A 507 10.09 16.16 10.99
N PHE A 508 11.33 15.96 11.42
CA PHE A 508 11.90 16.44 12.67
C PHE A 508 12.89 17.55 12.31
N SER A 509 12.81 18.71 12.96
CA SER A 509 13.76 19.79 12.67
C SER A 509 15.16 19.38 13.13
N ASP A 510 16.17 19.48 12.25
CA ASP A 510 17.59 19.22 12.58
C ASP A 510 18.20 20.36 13.44
N ALA A 511 17.42 20.92 14.37
CA ALA A 511 17.92 21.79 15.44
C ALA A 511 18.91 20.99 16.30
N HIS A 512 20.14 21.48 16.45
CA HIS A 512 21.26 20.74 17.05
C HIS A 512 21.22 20.71 18.59
N ARG A 513 20.03 20.53 19.19
CA ARG A 513 19.83 20.40 20.64
C ARG A 513 19.10 19.09 20.95
N TYR A 514 19.54 18.45 22.03
CA TYR A 514 18.77 17.40 22.71
C TYR A 514 17.46 18.03 23.21
N ASN A 515 16.34 17.73 22.55
CA ASN A 515 15.02 18.23 22.93
C ASN A 515 14.18 17.06 23.45
N LEU A 516 14.43 16.68 24.70
CA LEU A 516 13.73 15.61 25.40
C LEU A 516 12.24 15.92 25.64
N ASP A 517 11.87 17.20 25.56
CA ASP A 517 10.51 17.71 25.69
C ASP A 517 9.77 17.80 24.34
N HIS A 518 10.40 17.36 23.24
CA HIS A 518 9.76 17.28 21.94
C HIS A 518 8.65 16.22 21.93
N GLN A 519 7.44 16.59 21.52
CA GLN A 519 6.21 15.76 21.58
C GLN A 519 6.40 14.30 21.08
N GLU A 520 7.22 14.08 20.05
CA GLU A 520 7.42 12.75 19.45
C GLU A 520 8.22 11.78 20.37
N VAL A 521 9.02 12.30 21.30
CA VAL A 521 9.65 11.50 22.38
C VAL A 521 8.55 10.89 23.26
N TRP A 522 7.62 11.73 23.71
CA TRP A 522 6.51 11.35 24.59
C TRP A 522 5.46 10.48 23.89
N VAL A 523 5.15 10.73 22.62
CA VAL A 523 4.37 9.81 21.77
C VAL A 523 5.03 8.43 21.71
N SER A 524 6.36 8.37 21.64
CA SER A 524 7.10 7.11 21.57
C SER A 524 7.13 6.40 22.93
N ARG A 525 7.25 7.12 24.04
CA ARG A 525 7.09 6.60 25.41
C ARG A 525 5.71 5.96 25.60
N ILE A 526 4.65 6.73 25.37
CA ILE A 526 3.24 6.30 25.50
C ILE A 526 2.96 5.08 24.63
N ARG A 527 3.52 4.99 23.41
CA ARG A 527 3.38 3.80 22.57
C ARG A 527 4.16 2.60 23.10
N SER A 528 5.37 2.80 23.61
CA SER A 528 6.31 1.75 24.08
C SER A 528 5.99 1.19 25.48
N THR A 529 4.71 1.19 25.85
CA THR A 529 4.16 0.51 27.04
C THR A 529 3.41 -0.78 26.65
N ARG A 530 3.07 -1.60 27.63
CA ARG A 530 2.23 -2.80 27.52
C ARG A 530 0.77 -2.51 27.88
N THR A 531 0.51 -1.72 28.93
CA THR A 531 -0.85 -1.48 29.48
C THR A 531 -1.35 -0.04 29.27
N VAL A 532 -2.62 0.19 29.61
CA VAL A 532 -3.24 1.53 29.65
C VAL A 532 -2.66 2.37 30.80
N ARG A 533 -2.47 1.79 31.99
CA ARG A 533 -1.97 2.49 33.18
C ARG A 533 -0.55 3.02 32.99
N GLU A 534 0.34 2.21 32.41
CA GLU A 534 1.69 2.62 32.02
C GLU A 534 1.67 3.77 31.00
N ALA A 535 0.78 3.68 30.00
CA ALA A 535 0.62 4.74 28.99
C ALA A 535 0.10 6.05 29.62
N TRP A 536 -0.79 5.93 30.60
CA TRP A 536 -1.34 7.05 31.35
C TRP A 536 -0.30 7.69 32.28
N ALA A 537 0.55 6.92 32.96
CA ALA A 537 1.69 7.44 33.72
C ALA A 537 2.64 8.27 32.83
N CYS A 538 2.91 7.80 31.61
CA CYS A 538 3.69 8.54 30.61
C CYS A 538 2.98 9.80 30.07
N PHE A 539 1.65 9.82 30.05
CA PHE A 539 0.84 10.98 29.67
C PHE A 539 0.80 12.04 30.78
N LEU A 540 0.59 11.63 32.04
CA LEU A 540 0.64 12.53 33.21
C LEU A 540 2.04 13.14 33.34
N SER A 541 3.10 12.35 33.21
CA SER A 541 4.49 12.82 33.21
C SER A 541 4.82 13.88 32.14
N TYR A 542 4.03 13.96 31.05
CA TYR A 542 4.13 15.04 30.06
C TYR A 542 3.43 16.32 30.53
N GLN A 543 2.29 16.20 31.21
CA GLN A 543 1.54 17.32 31.80
C GLN A 543 2.27 17.91 33.02
N ASP A 544 2.85 17.07 33.88
CA ASP A 544 3.58 17.47 35.09
C ASP A 544 4.83 18.31 34.77
N ARG A 545 5.41 18.15 33.57
CA ARG A 545 6.49 19.01 33.04
C ARG A 545 6.02 20.38 32.54
N GLY A 546 4.72 20.68 32.60
CA GLY A 546 4.15 21.93 32.09
C GLY A 546 4.22 22.08 30.56
N LEU A 547 4.37 20.97 29.83
CA LEU A 547 4.53 21.01 28.37
C LEU A 547 3.20 21.33 27.68
N PRO A 548 3.20 22.14 26.61
CA PRO A 548 1.96 22.59 25.98
C PRO A 548 1.16 21.41 25.43
N PRO A 549 -0.18 21.39 25.55
CA PRO A 549 -0.99 20.27 25.07
C PRO A 549 -0.83 20.10 23.54
N LYS A 550 -0.70 18.85 23.08
CA LYS A 550 -0.51 18.51 21.66
C LYS A 550 -1.38 17.33 21.25
N ALA A 551 -2.09 17.47 20.13
CA ALA A 551 -3.02 16.46 19.63
C ALA A 551 -2.35 15.10 19.35
N ALA A 552 -1.05 15.06 19.08
CA ALA A 552 -0.29 13.82 18.91
C ALA A 552 -0.18 12.98 20.21
N ILE A 553 -0.08 13.64 21.37
CA ILE A 553 -0.01 13.01 22.69
C ILE A 553 -1.37 12.39 23.04
N TYR A 554 -2.45 13.17 22.88
CA TYR A 554 -3.83 12.70 23.02
C TYR A 554 -4.15 11.54 22.07
N ALA A 555 -3.71 11.60 20.81
CA ALA A 555 -3.89 10.52 19.85
C ALA A 555 -3.17 9.23 20.26
N ALA A 556 -1.96 9.32 20.83
CA ALA A 556 -1.21 8.16 21.31
C ALA A 556 -1.87 7.49 22.54
N MET A 557 -2.45 8.28 23.45
CA MET A 557 -3.20 7.74 24.59
C MET A 557 -4.56 7.17 24.16
N ALA A 558 -5.26 7.85 23.25
CA ALA A 558 -6.52 7.35 22.67
C ALA A 558 -6.32 6.06 21.86
N GLU A 559 -5.20 5.91 21.14
CA GLU A 559 -4.80 4.64 20.51
C GLU A 559 -4.80 3.49 21.53
N LYS A 560 -4.22 3.68 22.73
CA LYS A 560 -4.20 2.66 23.80
C LYS A 560 -5.60 2.32 24.31
N LEU A 561 -6.44 3.33 24.58
CA LEU A 561 -7.83 3.12 25.04
C LEU A 561 -8.67 2.35 24.00
N ILE A 562 -8.54 2.73 22.72
CA ILE A 562 -9.24 2.08 21.60
C ILE A 562 -8.82 0.62 21.46
N TYR A 563 -7.51 0.33 21.50
CA TYR A 563 -7.04 -1.04 21.38
C TYR A 563 -7.28 -1.89 22.62
N ARG A 564 -7.29 -1.33 23.84
CA ARG A 564 -7.75 -2.06 25.04
C ARG A 564 -9.21 -2.50 24.89
N ARG A 565 -10.10 -1.57 24.53
CA ARG A 565 -11.54 -1.85 24.27
C ARG A 565 -11.71 -2.93 23.20
N ALA A 566 -10.98 -2.84 22.09
CA ALA A 566 -11.04 -3.83 21.02
C ALA A 566 -10.44 -5.20 21.41
N THR A 567 -9.43 -5.26 22.28
CA THR A 567 -8.83 -6.52 22.74
C THR A 567 -9.84 -7.32 23.58
N ILE A 568 -10.52 -6.64 24.50
CA ILE A 568 -11.60 -7.19 25.34
C ILE A 568 -12.78 -7.66 24.46
N GLN A 569 -13.30 -6.79 23.58
CA GLN A 569 -14.47 -7.10 22.75
C GLN A 569 -14.29 -8.28 21.79
N ASN A 570 -13.05 -8.58 21.36
CA ASN A 570 -12.76 -9.70 20.47
C ASN A 570 -12.28 -10.96 21.22
N GLY A 571 -12.23 -10.96 22.56
CA GLY A 571 -11.79 -12.12 23.36
C GLY A 571 -10.30 -12.49 23.20
N ILE A 572 -9.49 -11.61 22.61
CA ILE A 572 -8.11 -11.90 22.16
C ILE A 572 -7.19 -12.27 23.33
N GLU A 573 -7.50 -11.82 24.54
CA GLU A 573 -6.76 -12.06 25.78
C GLU A 573 -6.51 -13.56 26.06
N ARG A 574 -7.38 -14.46 25.59
CA ARG A 574 -7.26 -15.91 25.79
C ARG A 574 -6.58 -16.67 24.65
N MET A 575 -6.26 -15.99 23.54
CA MET A 575 -5.92 -16.65 22.26
C MET A 575 -4.63 -16.16 21.60
N SER A 576 -3.91 -15.17 22.17
CA SER A 576 -2.75 -14.55 21.51
C SER A 576 -1.41 -14.95 22.11
N HIS A 577 -0.55 -15.57 21.29
CA HIS A 577 0.88 -15.75 21.57
C HIS A 577 1.74 -14.56 21.09
N THR A 578 1.13 -13.41 20.77
CA THR A 578 1.87 -12.16 20.54
C THR A 578 2.48 -11.65 21.84
N LEU A 579 3.60 -10.95 21.74
CA LEU A 579 4.24 -10.27 22.87
C LEU A 579 3.99 -8.76 22.79
N PRO A 580 4.04 -8.04 23.93
CA PRO A 580 3.94 -6.59 23.95
C PRO A 580 4.84 -5.93 22.90
N GLY A 581 4.26 -5.02 22.13
CA GLY A 581 4.93 -4.28 21.05
C GLY A 581 5.14 -5.04 19.72
N ASP A 582 4.76 -6.33 19.59
CA ASP A 582 4.75 -7.00 18.27
C ASP A 582 3.50 -6.64 17.45
N GLY A 583 2.35 -6.43 18.12
CA GLY A 583 1.06 -6.05 17.53
C GLY A 583 0.55 -4.67 17.97
N ARG A 584 -0.77 -4.55 18.15
CA ARG A 584 -1.46 -3.31 18.61
C ARG A 584 -2.32 -3.51 19.87
N GLU A 585 -2.56 -4.76 20.24
CA GLU A 585 -3.23 -5.20 21.45
C GLU A 585 -2.64 -4.54 22.71
N VAL A 586 -3.52 -4.26 23.68
CA VAL A 586 -3.16 -3.66 24.96
C VAL A 586 -3.58 -4.62 26.05
N TYR A 587 -2.59 -5.06 26.80
CA TYR A 587 -2.71 -6.16 27.75
C TYR A 587 -3.48 -5.71 29.02
N PRO A 588 -4.05 -6.65 29.79
CA PRO A 588 -4.54 -6.36 31.14
C PRO A 588 -3.41 -5.85 32.05
N GLU A 589 -3.79 -5.24 33.17
CA GLU A 589 -2.87 -4.86 34.23
C GLU A 589 -2.35 -6.11 34.97
N PRO A 590 -1.17 -6.06 35.62
CA PRO A 590 -0.64 -7.19 36.39
C PRO A 590 -1.60 -7.65 37.50
N ASP A 591 -1.69 -8.97 37.72
CA ASP A 591 -2.52 -9.56 38.80
C ASP A 591 -2.02 -9.17 40.21
N SER A 592 -0.74 -8.80 40.33
CA SER A 592 -0.07 -8.42 41.56
C SER A 592 -0.09 -6.91 41.74
N ALA A 593 -0.73 -6.44 42.82
CA ALA A 593 -0.80 -5.02 43.18
C ALA A 593 0.57 -4.36 43.49
N ARG A 594 1.65 -5.12 43.60
CA ARG A 594 3.02 -4.59 43.72
C ARG A 594 3.60 -4.14 42.37
N ASP A 595 3.12 -4.73 41.28
CA ASP A 595 3.61 -4.52 39.92
C ASP A 595 2.75 -3.52 39.13
N ILE A 596 1.55 -3.20 39.64
CA ILE A 596 0.70 -2.13 39.14
C ILE A 596 1.37 -0.79 39.43
N ILE A 597 1.66 -0.01 38.37
CA ILE A 597 2.19 1.34 38.50
C ILE A 597 1.19 2.28 39.20
N TYR A 598 1.66 2.98 40.23
CA TYR A 598 0.90 4.07 40.85
C TYR A 598 0.73 5.24 39.87
N VAL A 599 -0.50 5.74 39.77
CA VAL A 599 -0.86 6.98 39.08
C VAL A 599 -1.76 7.81 40.01
N PRO A 600 -1.60 9.15 40.08
CA PRO A 600 -2.39 9.99 40.99
C PRO A 600 -3.85 10.17 40.55
N ILE A 601 -4.16 9.88 39.29
CA ILE A 601 -5.51 9.94 38.69
C ILE A 601 -5.66 8.71 37.80
N GLU A 602 -6.81 8.03 37.86
CA GLU A 602 -7.11 6.86 37.02
C GLU A 602 -7.20 7.22 35.51
N PRO A 603 -6.94 6.27 34.59
CA PRO A 603 -7.06 6.53 33.15
C PRO A 603 -8.51 6.86 32.73
N PRO A 604 -8.74 7.96 31.99
CA PRO A 604 -10.08 8.38 31.58
C PRO A 604 -10.68 7.50 30.49
N THR A 605 -12.00 7.57 30.32
CA THR A 605 -12.64 6.96 29.13
C THR A 605 -12.24 7.71 27.85
N LEU A 606 -12.46 7.06 26.69
CA LEU A 606 -12.12 7.66 25.39
C LEU A 606 -12.83 9.00 25.16
N ASP A 607 -14.07 9.12 25.61
CA ASP A 607 -14.92 10.29 25.36
C ASP A 607 -14.64 11.43 26.36
N GLU A 608 -14.23 11.10 27.59
CA GLU A 608 -13.59 12.04 28.54
C GLU A 608 -12.26 12.57 28.00
N LEU A 609 -11.38 11.70 27.50
CA LEU A 609 -10.08 12.10 26.93
C LEU A 609 -10.25 13.01 25.71
N ILE A 610 -11.26 12.77 24.87
CA ILE A 610 -11.63 13.65 23.75
C ILE A 610 -12.18 14.98 24.28
N SER A 611 -13.00 14.98 25.33
CA SER A 611 -13.51 16.20 25.96
C SER A 611 -12.38 17.04 26.56
N GLN A 612 -11.40 16.40 27.22
CA GLN A 612 -10.18 17.03 27.72
C GLN A 612 -9.28 17.53 26.58
N MET A 613 -9.25 16.86 25.42
CA MET A 613 -8.52 17.38 24.25
C MET A 613 -9.21 18.64 23.69
N LEU A 614 -10.54 18.63 23.60
CA LEU A 614 -11.34 19.75 23.08
C LEU A 614 -11.31 20.98 23.99
N SER A 615 -11.25 20.83 25.31
CA SER A 615 -11.12 21.96 26.25
C SER A 615 -9.78 22.69 26.12
N HIS A 616 -8.72 22.01 25.66
CA HIS A 616 -7.45 22.61 25.26
C HIS A 616 -7.46 23.18 23.82
N GLY A 617 -8.62 23.28 23.17
CA GLY A 617 -8.78 23.81 21.80
C GLY A 617 -8.29 22.88 20.69
N LEU A 618 -7.90 21.64 21.01
CA LEU A 618 -7.35 20.68 20.05
C LEU A 618 -8.47 19.80 19.48
N ARG A 619 -8.50 19.61 18.15
CA ARG A 619 -9.53 18.80 17.45
C ARG A 619 -8.95 17.54 16.78
N PRO A 620 -9.70 16.41 16.74
CA PRO A 620 -9.27 15.22 16.01
C PRO A 620 -9.13 15.47 14.51
N SER A 621 -8.04 14.99 13.91
CA SER A 621 -7.75 15.16 12.48
C SER A 621 -6.95 13.98 11.91
N GLY A 622 -6.81 13.94 10.58
CA GLY A 622 -5.93 13.01 9.87
C GLY A 622 -6.11 11.54 10.28
N ARG A 623 -5.00 10.87 10.64
CA ARG A 623 -4.99 9.46 11.05
C ARG A 623 -5.79 9.20 12.34
N PHE A 624 -5.80 10.14 13.28
CA PHE A 624 -6.52 9.97 14.56
C PHE A 624 -8.03 10.01 14.36
N LEU A 625 -8.55 10.98 13.60
CA LEU A 625 -9.97 11.04 13.23
C LEU A 625 -10.43 9.76 12.51
N GLY A 626 -9.64 9.26 11.57
CA GLY A 626 -9.97 8.01 10.87
C GLY A 626 -9.91 6.77 11.78
N LEU A 627 -9.09 6.77 12.84
CA LEU A 627 -9.14 5.71 13.85
C LEU A 627 -10.43 5.80 14.68
N LEU A 628 -10.79 6.99 15.18
CA LEU A 628 -12.03 7.22 15.96
C LEU A 628 -13.28 6.78 15.19
N LEU A 629 -13.38 7.12 13.90
CA LEU A 629 -14.47 6.69 13.03
C LEU A 629 -14.53 5.16 12.87
N GLN A 630 -13.38 4.49 12.83
CA GLN A 630 -13.31 3.03 12.71
C GLN A 630 -13.54 2.28 14.04
N SER A 631 -13.39 2.95 15.19
CA SER A 631 -13.65 2.41 16.53
C SER A 631 -14.97 2.89 17.14
N ALA A 632 -15.78 3.66 16.40
CA ALA A 632 -17.08 4.12 16.86
C ALA A 632 -18.03 2.93 17.11
N SER A 633 -18.56 2.84 18.33
CA SER A 633 -19.49 1.79 18.77
C SER A 633 -20.95 2.05 18.39
N SER A 634 -21.26 3.22 17.83
CA SER A 634 -22.58 3.58 17.34
C SER A 634 -22.49 4.64 16.24
N LEU A 635 -23.55 4.76 15.43
CA LEU A 635 -23.71 5.84 14.47
C LEU A 635 -23.66 7.23 15.14
N GLN A 636 -24.18 7.35 16.38
CA GLN A 636 -24.13 8.59 17.15
C GLN A 636 -22.70 8.98 17.55
N SER A 637 -21.92 8.03 18.08
CA SER A 637 -20.53 8.27 18.49
C SER A 637 -19.65 8.69 17.30
N GLY A 638 -19.77 8.00 16.16
CA GLY A 638 -18.97 8.34 14.97
C GLY A 638 -19.35 9.68 14.34
N LEU A 639 -20.62 10.08 14.37
CA LEU A 639 -21.01 11.43 13.97
C LEU A 639 -20.56 12.50 14.97
N HIS A 640 -20.56 12.22 16.27
CA HIS A 640 -19.98 13.12 17.27
C HIS A 640 -18.48 13.35 17.02
N TYR A 641 -17.71 12.28 16.78
CA TYR A 641 -16.29 12.40 16.41
C TYR A 641 -16.07 13.17 15.09
N LEU A 642 -17.01 13.08 14.13
CA LEU A 642 -16.99 13.89 12.92
C LEU A 642 -17.27 15.39 13.21
N GLN A 643 -18.26 15.69 14.06
CA GLN A 643 -18.63 17.07 14.43
C GLN A 643 -17.54 17.78 15.22
N CYS A 644 -16.87 17.07 16.13
CA CYS A 644 -15.74 17.61 16.91
C CYS A 644 -14.43 17.70 16.13
N SER A 645 -14.40 17.25 14.87
CA SER A 645 -13.17 17.16 14.08
C SER A 645 -12.65 18.50 13.55
N GLY A 646 -11.40 18.48 13.06
CA GLY A 646 -10.78 19.58 12.31
C GLY A 646 -11.15 19.63 10.81
N LEU A 647 -12.24 18.98 10.37
CA LEU A 647 -12.80 19.18 9.04
C LEU A 647 -13.64 20.48 8.99
N THR A 648 -13.86 21.03 7.80
CA THR A 648 -14.71 22.22 7.66
C THR A 648 -16.20 21.86 7.73
N GLU A 649 -17.04 22.79 8.18
CA GLU A 649 -18.51 22.60 8.22
C GLU A 649 -19.09 22.22 6.84
N VAL A 650 -18.51 22.73 5.75
CA VAL A 650 -18.86 22.33 4.37
C VAL A 650 -18.57 20.85 4.16
N GLN A 651 -17.37 20.37 4.51
CA GLN A 651 -17.00 18.95 4.40
C GLN A 651 -17.88 18.06 5.28
N ILE A 652 -18.11 18.45 6.54
CA ILE A 652 -18.96 17.72 7.48
C ILE A 652 -20.39 17.63 6.92
N SER A 653 -20.96 18.72 6.43
CA SER A 653 -22.33 18.74 5.87
C SER A 653 -22.48 17.90 4.60
N ILE A 654 -21.44 17.78 3.76
CA ILE A 654 -21.46 16.91 2.58
C ILE A 654 -21.37 15.44 2.98
N LEU A 655 -20.59 15.12 4.01
CA LEU A 655 -20.49 13.77 4.55
C LEU A 655 -21.76 13.35 5.32
N SER A 656 -22.44 14.26 6.02
CA SER A 656 -23.68 13.96 6.78
C SER A 656 -24.97 14.04 5.95
N THR A 657 -24.99 14.81 4.86
CA THR A 657 -26.20 15.00 4.03
C THR A 657 -26.34 13.91 2.97
N ILE A 658 -27.41 13.14 3.08
CA ILE A 658 -27.83 12.16 2.08
C ILE A 658 -28.64 12.88 0.99
N ARG A 659 -28.07 13.00 -0.22
CA ARG A 659 -28.68 13.67 -1.39
C ARG A 659 -29.02 12.64 -2.48
N VAL A 660 -30.31 12.49 -2.82
CA VAL A 660 -30.77 11.51 -3.83
C VAL A 660 -30.35 11.88 -5.27
N ASN A 661 -30.11 13.17 -5.55
CA ASN A 661 -29.73 13.68 -6.88
C ASN A 661 -28.36 14.39 -6.83
N SER A 662 -27.40 13.86 -7.59
CA SER A 662 -26.01 14.36 -7.67
C SER A 662 -25.86 15.68 -8.43
N ARG A 663 -26.86 16.11 -9.21
CA ARG A 663 -26.84 17.40 -9.95
C ARG A 663 -27.02 18.64 -9.06
N LYS A 664 -27.02 18.48 -7.72
CA LYS A 664 -27.24 19.54 -6.71
C LYS A 664 -26.02 19.80 -5.81
N TYR A 665 -24.80 19.67 -6.33
CA TYR A 665 -23.57 20.16 -5.67
C TYR A 665 -23.06 21.38 -6.43
N SER A 666 -22.64 22.43 -5.72
CA SER A 666 -21.86 23.50 -6.32
C SER A 666 -20.45 23.03 -6.67
N THR A 667 -19.74 23.78 -7.51
CA THR A 667 -18.33 23.50 -7.81
C THR A 667 -17.46 23.56 -6.55
N LEU A 668 -17.71 24.56 -5.69
CA LEU A 668 -17.00 24.77 -4.43
C LEU A 668 -17.28 23.65 -3.40
N ASP A 669 -18.54 23.19 -3.28
CA ASP A 669 -18.88 22.00 -2.46
C ASP A 669 -18.04 20.79 -2.90
N LEU A 670 -17.99 20.54 -4.21
CA LEU A 670 -17.33 19.38 -4.77
C LEU A 670 -15.81 19.44 -4.56
N GLU A 671 -15.20 20.63 -4.66
CA GLU A 671 -13.78 20.85 -4.39
C GLU A 671 -13.44 20.67 -2.90
N ALA A 672 -14.25 21.23 -1.99
CA ALA A 672 -14.12 21.01 -0.56
C ALA A 672 -14.23 19.51 -0.20
N PHE A 673 -15.14 18.77 -0.86
CA PHE A 673 -15.27 17.33 -0.71
C PHE A 673 -14.06 16.54 -1.26
N GLN A 674 -13.51 16.89 -2.43
CA GLN A 674 -12.29 16.23 -2.91
C GLN A 674 -11.09 16.50 -1.97
N ALA A 675 -11.04 17.66 -1.31
CA ALA A 675 -9.99 18.01 -0.35
C ALA A 675 -10.01 17.20 0.96
N VAL A 676 -11.07 16.43 1.26
CA VAL A 676 -11.06 15.48 2.40
C VAL A 676 -9.98 14.41 2.15
N PRO A 677 -9.07 14.11 3.12
CA PRO A 677 -8.01 13.11 2.93
C PRO A 677 -8.56 11.69 2.69
N ASP A 678 -7.97 10.94 1.75
CA ASP A 678 -8.48 9.61 1.34
C ASP A 678 -8.60 8.60 2.50
N TYR A 679 -7.68 8.65 3.48
CA TYR A 679 -7.77 7.81 4.68
C TYR A 679 -8.97 8.15 5.57
N VAL A 680 -9.24 9.44 5.78
CA VAL A 680 -10.43 9.91 6.55
C VAL A 680 -11.70 9.53 5.78
N PHE A 681 -11.71 9.75 4.47
CA PHE A 681 -12.81 9.36 3.59
C PHE A 681 -13.12 7.86 3.68
N ALA A 682 -12.14 6.98 3.48
CA ALA A 682 -12.36 5.54 3.57
C ALA A 682 -12.71 5.07 5.00
N SER A 683 -12.20 5.74 6.03
CA SER A 683 -12.59 5.49 7.42
C SER A 683 -14.07 5.82 7.67
N PHE A 684 -14.56 6.94 7.10
CA PHE A 684 -15.97 7.31 7.14
C PHE A 684 -16.85 6.36 6.31
N ILE A 685 -16.39 5.91 5.13
CA ILE A 685 -17.06 4.87 4.34
C ILE A 685 -17.14 3.56 5.14
N LYS A 686 -16.06 3.13 5.81
CA LYS A 686 -16.05 1.95 6.68
C LYS A 686 -17.02 2.10 7.86
N PHE A 687 -17.07 3.27 8.48
CA PHE A 687 -18.02 3.61 9.56
C PHE A 687 -19.48 3.49 9.12
N LEU A 688 -19.85 4.08 7.97
CA LEU A 688 -21.18 3.94 7.38
C LEU A 688 -21.51 2.49 7.01
N CYS A 689 -20.53 1.76 6.48
CA CYS A 689 -20.65 0.34 6.13
C CYS A 689 -20.86 -0.55 7.37
N ALA A 690 -20.20 -0.25 8.49
CA ALA A 690 -20.36 -0.98 9.75
C ALA A 690 -21.78 -0.82 10.32
N HIS A 691 -22.33 0.39 10.31
CA HIS A 691 -23.65 0.73 10.86
C HIS A 691 -24.78 0.69 9.80
N SER A 692 -24.69 -0.26 8.85
CA SER A 692 -25.65 -0.41 7.73
C SER A 692 -26.54 -1.65 7.79
N ASP A 693 -26.51 -2.34 8.94
CA ASP A 693 -27.40 -3.46 9.25
C ASP A 693 -28.83 -2.94 9.55
N ILE A 694 -29.84 -3.77 9.27
CA ILE A 694 -31.26 -3.39 9.26
C ILE A 694 -32.01 -4.24 10.30
N VAL A 695 -32.56 -3.57 11.30
CA VAL A 695 -33.21 -4.22 12.46
C VAL A 695 -34.70 -4.46 12.17
N SER A 696 -35.28 -5.48 12.78
CA SER A 696 -36.71 -5.82 12.62
C SER A 696 -37.66 -4.67 13.01
N LEU A 697 -37.28 -3.85 14.00
CA LEU A 697 -37.98 -2.62 14.40
C LEU A 697 -38.14 -1.62 13.25
N ASP A 698 -37.15 -1.52 12.36
CA ASP A 698 -37.16 -0.60 11.23
C ASP A 698 -38.08 -1.11 10.09
N VAL A 699 -38.19 -2.44 9.95
CA VAL A 699 -39.05 -3.10 8.96
C VAL A 699 -40.53 -2.89 9.31
N ASN A 700 -40.88 -3.01 10.59
CA ASN A 700 -42.26 -2.87 11.08
C ASN A 700 -42.84 -1.44 10.91
N ARG A 701 -42.01 -0.43 10.64
CA ARG A 701 -42.46 0.94 10.33
C ARG A 701 -42.80 1.17 8.86
N GLY A 702 -42.55 0.20 7.97
CA GLY A 702 -42.86 0.29 6.53
C GLY A 702 -41.95 1.23 5.71
N GLU A 703 -41.06 2.00 6.33
CA GLU A 703 -40.23 3.02 5.65
C GLU A 703 -39.09 2.45 4.77
N ILE A 704 -38.72 1.17 4.93
CA ILE A 704 -37.57 0.56 4.23
C ILE A 704 -37.95 0.11 2.81
N LEU A 705 -37.45 0.86 1.83
CA LEU A 705 -37.60 0.56 0.40
C LEU A 705 -36.68 -0.60 -0.03
N THR A 706 -37.06 -1.33 -1.09
CA THR A 706 -36.25 -2.42 -1.67
C THR A 706 -34.83 -1.97 -2.08
N ALA A 707 -34.66 -0.71 -2.48
CA ALA A 707 -33.35 -0.12 -2.79
C ALA A 707 -32.49 0.13 -1.55
N ASP A 708 -33.08 0.29 -0.37
CA ASP A 708 -32.34 0.46 0.88
C ASP A 708 -31.89 -0.92 1.41
N ARG A 709 -32.67 -1.98 1.10
CA ARG A 709 -32.27 -3.40 1.30
C ARG A 709 -31.15 -3.82 0.33
N PHE A 710 -31.28 -3.50 -0.96
CA PHE A 710 -30.36 -3.95 -2.03
C PHE A 710 -29.76 -2.78 -2.84
N PRO A 711 -28.93 -1.91 -2.21
CA PRO A 711 -28.51 -0.63 -2.78
C PRO A 711 -27.55 -0.72 -3.97
N ALA A 712 -27.02 -1.91 -4.28
CA ALA A 712 -26.20 -2.10 -5.48
C ALA A 712 -26.99 -2.51 -6.73
N LEU A 713 -28.23 -3.01 -6.59
CA LEU A 713 -29.02 -3.57 -7.70
C LEU A 713 -30.07 -2.60 -8.24
N VAL A 714 -30.76 -1.84 -7.39
CA VAL A 714 -31.85 -0.96 -7.82
C VAL A 714 -31.33 0.32 -8.45
N SER A 715 -31.71 0.62 -9.70
CA SER A 715 -31.33 1.86 -10.38
C SER A 715 -32.08 3.07 -9.79
N THR A 716 -31.34 4.11 -9.41
CA THR A 716 -31.90 5.29 -8.72
C THR A 716 -32.18 6.48 -9.63
N THR A 717 -32.05 6.34 -10.95
CA THR A 717 -32.14 7.44 -11.93
C THR A 717 -33.48 8.19 -11.96
N ARG A 718 -34.56 7.61 -11.40
CA ARG A 718 -35.90 8.20 -11.34
C ARG A 718 -36.34 8.69 -9.95
N ARG A 719 -35.48 8.63 -8.91
CA ARG A 719 -35.92 8.91 -7.52
C ARG A 719 -35.77 10.38 -7.12
N THR A 720 -36.90 11.02 -6.84
CA THR A 720 -36.98 12.21 -5.98
C THR A 720 -37.14 11.77 -4.52
N GLY A 721 -36.53 12.51 -3.59
CA GLY A 721 -36.66 12.28 -2.15
C GLY A 721 -36.13 13.48 -1.37
N PRO A 722 -36.58 13.68 -0.12
CA PRO A 722 -36.15 14.80 0.71
C PRO A 722 -34.64 14.72 1.01
N LYS A 723 -34.02 15.88 1.25
CA LYS A 723 -32.67 15.99 1.81
C LYS A 723 -32.74 15.47 3.26
N THR A 724 -32.04 14.38 3.57
CA THR A 724 -31.89 13.90 4.96
C THR A 724 -30.48 14.23 5.44
N ASP A 725 -30.38 14.96 6.55
CA ASP A 725 -29.14 15.10 7.29
C ASP A 725 -29.11 14.07 8.44
N LEU A 726 -27.98 13.38 8.59
CA LEU A 726 -27.83 12.31 9.58
C LEU A 726 -27.84 12.82 11.03
N PHE A 727 -27.28 14.01 11.32
CA PHE A 727 -27.33 14.58 12.67
C PHE A 727 -28.78 14.86 13.08
N SER A 728 -29.54 15.48 12.17
CA SER A 728 -30.96 15.78 12.33
C SER A 728 -31.82 14.52 12.51
N HIS A 729 -31.45 13.41 11.86
CA HIS A 729 -32.13 12.13 12.02
C HIS A 729 -31.89 11.52 13.42
N ILE A 730 -30.63 11.43 13.88
CA ILE A 730 -30.33 10.87 15.21
C ILE A 730 -30.96 11.71 16.32
N LYS A 731 -30.96 13.06 16.20
CA LYS A 731 -31.64 13.94 17.16
C LYS A 731 -33.16 13.68 17.25
N LYS A 732 -33.80 13.25 16.16
CA LYS A 732 -35.23 12.92 16.14
C LYS A 732 -35.52 11.50 16.66
N TYR A 733 -34.56 10.58 16.54
CA TYR A 733 -34.71 9.17 16.92
C TYR A 733 -33.55 8.70 17.82
N PRO A 734 -33.36 9.28 19.02
CA PRO A 734 -32.32 8.85 19.95
C PRO A 734 -32.49 7.36 20.30
N GLY A 735 -31.36 6.65 20.40
CA GLY A 735 -31.33 5.20 20.61
C GLY A 735 -31.36 4.35 19.33
N HIS A 736 -31.73 4.90 18.17
CA HIS A 736 -31.60 4.21 16.88
C HIS A 736 -30.13 4.24 16.41
N GLY A 737 -29.37 3.19 16.74
CA GLY A 737 -27.94 3.09 16.45
C GLY A 737 -27.55 2.89 14.98
N HIS A 738 -28.52 2.84 14.07
CA HIS A 738 -28.37 2.50 12.64
C HIS A 738 -29.23 3.42 11.78
N TYR A 739 -28.91 3.52 10.48
CA TYR A 739 -29.79 4.18 9.50
C TYR A 739 -29.77 3.43 8.16
N PRO A 740 -30.91 2.94 7.62
CA PRO A 740 -30.95 2.02 6.49
C PRO A 740 -30.23 2.48 5.21
N ARG A 741 -30.06 3.79 4.98
CA ARG A 741 -29.37 4.31 3.78
C ARG A 741 -27.87 4.57 3.97
N CYS A 742 -27.25 4.23 5.10
CA CYS A 742 -25.81 4.45 5.31
C CYS A 742 -24.94 3.79 4.21
N LEU A 743 -25.24 2.54 3.82
CA LEU A 743 -24.52 1.87 2.74
C LEU A 743 -24.80 2.47 1.36
N TRP A 744 -26.05 2.90 1.09
CA TRP A 744 -26.40 3.59 -0.14
C TRP A 744 -25.64 4.92 -0.28
N HIS A 745 -25.58 5.71 0.80
CA HIS A 745 -24.85 6.97 0.86
C HIS A 745 -23.35 6.75 0.67
N ALA A 746 -22.78 5.73 1.31
CA ALA A 746 -21.39 5.33 1.10
C ALA A 746 -21.08 5.01 -0.37
N ILE A 747 -21.97 4.29 -1.07
CA ILE A 747 -21.86 4.02 -2.51
C ILE A 747 -21.89 5.33 -3.32
N GLN A 748 -22.79 6.27 -3.03
CA GLN A 748 -22.85 7.54 -3.77
C GLN A 748 -21.63 8.43 -3.52
N LEU A 749 -21.20 8.60 -2.26
CA LEU A 749 -20.00 9.36 -1.91
C LEU A 749 -18.76 8.80 -2.63
N THR A 750 -18.63 7.47 -2.70
CA THR A 750 -17.50 6.81 -3.38
C THR A 750 -17.57 6.97 -4.91
N LYS A 751 -18.78 7.02 -5.49
CA LYS A 751 -18.99 7.39 -6.90
C LYS A 751 -18.74 8.88 -7.19
N LEU A 752 -18.92 9.77 -6.20
CA LEU A 752 -18.62 11.21 -6.31
C LEU A 752 -17.12 11.55 -6.14
N ARG A 753 -16.30 10.62 -5.65
CA ARG A 753 -14.84 10.78 -5.57
C ARG A 753 -14.24 10.79 -6.99
N ARG A 754 -13.38 11.78 -7.29
CA ARG A 754 -12.66 11.90 -8.58
C ARG A 754 -11.51 10.89 -8.68
N VAL A 755 -10.69 10.78 -7.63
CA VAL A 755 -9.57 9.84 -7.56
C VAL A 755 -10.08 8.48 -7.08
N PRO A 756 -9.77 7.36 -7.77
CA PRO A 756 -10.12 6.03 -7.29
C PRO A 756 -9.32 5.65 -6.04
N TYR A 757 -10.00 5.11 -5.02
CA TYR A 757 -9.36 4.69 -3.77
C TYR A 757 -9.89 3.32 -3.32
N THR A 758 -9.10 2.27 -3.59
CA THR A 758 -9.49 0.86 -3.39
C THR A 758 -10.14 0.55 -2.03
N PRO A 759 -9.59 0.99 -0.86
CA PRO A 759 -10.15 0.63 0.44
C PRO A 759 -11.63 1.01 0.63
N ALA A 760 -12.07 2.15 0.08
CA ALA A 760 -13.48 2.54 0.16
C ALA A 760 -14.39 1.53 -0.58
N TRP A 761 -13.95 1.06 -1.75
CA TRP A 761 -14.64 0.00 -2.50
C TRP A 761 -14.56 -1.36 -1.81
N THR A 762 -13.42 -1.73 -1.21
CA THR A 762 -13.29 -2.97 -0.41
C THR A 762 -14.24 -2.98 0.79
N HIS A 763 -14.43 -1.84 1.47
CA HIS A 763 -15.37 -1.72 2.58
C HIS A 763 -16.85 -1.81 2.13
N ILE A 764 -17.18 -1.19 0.99
CA ILE A 764 -18.52 -1.32 0.36
C ILE A 764 -18.78 -2.77 -0.06
N LEU A 765 -17.83 -3.42 -0.73
CA LEU A 765 -17.89 -4.82 -1.16
C LEU A 765 -18.13 -5.73 0.06
N SER A 766 -17.35 -5.55 1.13
CA SER A 766 -17.55 -6.27 2.39
C SER A 766 -18.98 -6.10 2.93
N ALA A 767 -19.48 -4.86 3.06
CA ALA A 767 -20.83 -4.61 3.58
C ALA A 767 -21.97 -5.11 2.67
N LEU A 768 -21.78 -5.14 1.35
CA LEU A 768 -22.75 -5.72 0.42
C LEU A 768 -22.79 -7.25 0.49
N THR A 769 -21.69 -7.91 0.86
CA THR A 769 -21.60 -9.39 1.02
C THR A 769 -22.07 -9.90 2.38
N ARG A 770 -22.22 -9.03 3.38
CA ARG A 770 -22.73 -9.38 4.73
C ARG A 770 -24.23 -9.71 4.69
N GLU A 771 -24.65 -10.62 5.56
CA GLU A 771 -26.05 -10.71 6.00
C GLU A 771 -26.36 -9.43 6.81
N ARG A 772 -27.38 -8.67 6.38
CA ARG A 772 -27.74 -7.35 6.93
C ARG A 772 -29.19 -7.24 7.39
N LEU A 773 -30.09 -8.15 7.03
CA LEU A 773 -31.48 -8.15 7.50
C LEU A 773 -31.64 -9.12 8.68
N SER A 774 -32.33 -8.66 9.73
CA SER A 774 -32.53 -9.39 11.00
C SER A 774 -33.19 -10.79 10.86
N GLU A 775 -32.97 -11.63 11.87
CA GLU A 775 -33.19 -13.08 11.85
C GLU A 775 -34.66 -13.52 11.75
N ASN A 776 -35.60 -12.66 12.14
CA ASN A 776 -37.04 -12.94 12.27
C ASN A 776 -37.74 -13.35 10.95
N HIS A 777 -37.04 -13.36 9.82
CA HIS A 777 -37.56 -13.76 8.51
C HIS A 777 -37.26 -15.23 8.13
N GLY A 778 -36.64 -16.01 9.03
CA GLY A 778 -36.46 -17.46 8.88
C GLY A 778 -35.38 -17.90 7.87
N LEU A 779 -35.13 -19.23 7.84
CA LEU A 779 -34.01 -19.85 7.11
C LEU A 779 -34.01 -19.57 5.59
N ARG A 780 -35.19 -19.59 4.95
CA ARG A 780 -35.34 -19.28 3.52
C ARG A 780 -34.94 -17.83 3.19
N SER A 781 -35.16 -16.88 4.11
CA SER A 781 -34.79 -15.48 3.92
C SER A 781 -33.28 -15.25 3.99
N ARG A 782 -32.57 -15.85 4.96
CA ARG A 782 -31.10 -15.74 5.04
C ARG A 782 -30.42 -16.30 3.78
N SER A 783 -30.91 -17.44 3.31
CA SER A 783 -30.36 -18.15 2.15
C SER A 783 -30.56 -17.36 0.85
N LEU A 784 -31.76 -16.82 0.63
CA LEU A 784 -32.04 -15.84 -0.43
C LEU A 784 -31.12 -14.61 -0.33
N GLN A 785 -30.86 -14.11 0.90
CA GLN A 785 -29.96 -12.98 1.14
C GLN A 785 -28.53 -13.23 0.67
N ARG A 786 -28.00 -14.44 0.88
CA ARG A 786 -26.65 -14.86 0.45
C ARG A 786 -26.53 -14.91 -1.08
N VAL A 787 -27.55 -15.42 -1.77
CA VAL A 787 -27.56 -15.41 -3.24
C VAL A 787 -27.65 -13.98 -3.79
N ILE A 788 -28.46 -13.11 -3.18
CA ILE A 788 -28.54 -11.68 -3.59
C ILE A 788 -27.25 -10.91 -3.21
N SER A 789 -26.53 -11.28 -2.14
CA SER A 789 -25.27 -10.63 -1.76
C SER A 789 -24.14 -10.93 -2.75
N TRP A 790 -24.11 -12.14 -3.34
CA TRP A 790 -23.25 -12.47 -4.48
C TRP A 790 -23.50 -11.58 -5.72
N HIS A 791 -24.77 -11.39 -6.11
CA HIS A 791 -25.12 -10.50 -7.22
C HIS A 791 -24.70 -9.03 -6.97
N GLN A 792 -24.82 -8.56 -5.73
CA GLN A 792 -24.32 -7.23 -5.33
C GLN A 792 -22.79 -7.14 -5.37
N ALA A 793 -22.07 -8.23 -5.09
CA ALA A 793 -20.61 -8.30 -5.24
C ALA A 793 -20.19 -8.21 -6.71
N LEU A 794 -20.80 -8.99 -7.61
CA LEU A 794 -20.55 -8.92 -9.05
C LEU A 794 -20.82 -7.51 -9.61
N LYS A 795 -21.92 -6.87 -9.22
CA LYS A 795 -22.20 -5.48 -9.64
C LYS A 795 -21.16 -4.49 -9.12
N THR A 796 -20.64 -4.71 -7.91
CA THR A 796 -19.56 -3.89 -7.33
C THR A 796 -18.24 -4.08 -8.08
N LEU A 797 -17.86 -5.32 -8.42
CA LEU A 797 -16.70 -5.59 -9.28
C LEU A 797 -16.83 -4.90 -10.64
N SER A 798 -18.03 -4.85 -11.23
CA SER A 798 -18.24 -4.13 -12.49
C SER A 798 -17.96 -2.62 -12.37
N TRP A 799 -18.34 -1.99 -11.25
CA TRP A 799 -18.03 -0.57 -10.98
C TRP A 799 -16.55 -0.31 -10.69
N MET A 800 -15.85 -1.27 -10.08
CA MET A 800 -14.41 -1.21 -9.84
C MET A 800 -13.65 -1.32 -11.18
N ARG A 801 -14.02 -2.28 -12.04
CA ARG A 801 -13.48 -2.44 -13.40
C ARG A 801 -13.73 -1.20 -14.27
N GLN A 802 -14.92 -0.60 -14.20
CA GLN A 802 -15.26 0.67 -14.87
C GLN A 802 -14.45 1.89 -14.40
N ARG A 803 -13.66 1.77 -13.33
CA ARG A 803 -12.84 2.85 -12.75
C ARG A 803 -11.36 2.50 -12.63
N ASP A 804 -10.92 1.42 -13.29
CA ASP A 804 -9.54 0.93 -13.24
C ASP A 804 -9.07 0.64 -11.80
N ILE A 805 -9.92 -0.05 -11.02
CA ILE A 805 -9.68 -0.38 -9.61
C ILE A 805 -9.56 -1.88 -9.43
N GLU A 806 -8.33 -2.37 -9.23
CA GLU A 806 -8.09 -3.75 -8.82
C GLU A 806 -8.64 -4.00 -7.39
N PRO A 807 -9.32 -5.14 -7.13
CA PRO A 807 -9.87 -5.46 -5.81
C PRO A 807 -8.80 -5.83 -4.77
N GLY A 808 -7.65 -6.32 -5.22
CA GLY A 808 -6.55 -6.79 -4.38
C GLY A 808 -6.91 -8.03 -3.53
N GLU A 809 -5.94 -8.48 -2.72
CA GLU A 809 -6.06 -9.71 -1.91
C GLU A 809 -7.33 -9.75 -1.05
N GLU A 810 -7.63 -8.69 -0.30
CA GLU A 810 -8.80 -8.63 0.58
C GLU A 810 -10.12 -8.60 -0.21
N GLY A 811 -10.17 -7.91 -1.35
CA GLY A 811 -11.34 -7.93 -2.22
C GLY A 811 -11.60 -9.30 -2.82
N PHE A 812 -10.54 -10.00 -3.25
CA PHE A 812 -10.59 -11.39 -3.72
C PHE A 812 -11.06 -12.36 -2.62
N ARG A 813 -10.53 -12.23 -1.40
CA ARG A 813 -10.95 -13.01 -0.23
C ARG A 813 -12.43 -12.82 0.10
N ILE A 814 -12.92 -11.58 0.05
CA ILE A 814 -14.34 -11.25 0.28
C ILE A 814 -15.25 -11.95 -0.75
N ILE A 815 -14.92 -11.91 -2.04
CA ILE A 815 -15.77 -12.52 -3.08
C ILE A 815 -15.74 -14.05 -3.03
N CYS A 816 -14.62 -14.68 -2.66
CA CYS A 816 -14.56 -16.12 -2.44
C CYS A 816 -15.48 -16.57 -1.28
N VAL A 817 -15.46 -15.83 -0.15
CA VAL A 817 -16.34 -16.11 1.00
C VAL A 817 -17.81 -15.85 0.65
N ALA A 818 -18.12 -14.80 -0.10
CA ALA A 818 -19.47 -14.51 -0.56
C ALA A 818 -20.02 -15.59 -1.50
N PHE A 819 -19.21 -16.05 -2.46
CA PHE A 819 -19.55 -17.12 -3.38
C PHE A 819 -19.82 -18.43 -2.63
N ALA A 820 -18.89 -18.89 -1.79
CA ALA A 820 -19.06 -20.13 -1.03
C ALA A 820 -20.34 -20.12 -0.16
N ARG A 821 -20.67 -18.99 0.47
CA ARG A 821 -21.93 -18.81 1.24
C ARG A 821 -23.18 -18.80 0.35
N ALA A 822 -23.10 -18.27 -0.87
CA ALA A 822 -24.21 -18.27 -1.83
C ALA A 822 -24.49 -19.69 -2.37
N ILE A 823 -23.45 -20.48 -2.66
CA ILE A 823 -23.62 -21.86 -3.13
C ILE A 823 -24.10 -22.78 -2.00
N GLU A 824 -23.57 -22.62 -0.77
CA GLU A 824 -24.08 -23.29 0.44
C GLU A 824 -25.59 -23.02 0.64
N ALA A 825 -26.03 -21.79 0.39
CA ALA A 825 -27.43 -21.39 0.51
C ALA A 825 -28.33 -21.99 -0.59
N ALA A 826 -27.88 -21.94 -1.85
CA ALA A 826 -28.63 -22.48 -2.98
C ALA A 826 -28.83 -24.01 -2.86
N ILE A 827 -27.78 -24.74 -2.46
CA ILE A 827 -27.83 -26.20 -2.28
C ILE A 827 -28.76 -26.60 -1.12
N ARG A 828 -28.74 -25.88 0.01
CA ARG A 828 -29.64 -26.17 1.14
C ARG A 828 -31.11 -25.86 0.85
N HIS A 829 -31.37 -24.95 -0.09
CA HIS A 829 -32.72 -24.50 -0.41
C HIS A 829 -32.88 -24.27 -1.93
N PRO A 830 -33.10 -25.33 -2.73
CA PRO A 830 -33.47 -25.19 -4.14
C PRO A 830 -34.70 -24.27 -4.31
N GLY A 831 -34.77 -23.58 -5.45
CA GLY A 831 -35.72 -22.48 -5.68
C GLY A 831 -35.31 -21.12 -5.10
N THR A 832 -34.33 -21.03 -4.18
CA THR A 832 -33.85 -19.71 -3.70
C THR A 832 -33.08 -18.94 -4.76
N ALA A 833 -32.43 -19.63 -5.71
CA ALA A 833 -31.79 -19.01 -6.86
C ALA A 833 -32.81 -18.37 -7.82
N GLU A 834 -33.80 -19.15 -8.29
CA GLU A 834 -34.94 -18.68 -9.11
C GLU A 834 -35.67 -17.49 -8.46
N HIS A 835 -35.95 -17.58 -7.16
CA HIS A 835 -36.58 -16.50 -6.42
C HIS A 835 -35.68 -15.25 -6.31
N SER A 836 -34.36 -15.40 -6.30
CA SER A 836 -33.43 -14.27 -6.38
C SER A 836 -33.47 -13.60 -7.77
N PHE A 837 -33.48 -14.38 -8.86
CA PHE A 837 -33.60 -13.86 -10.22
C PHE A 837 -34.93 -13.12 -10.43
N MET A 838 -36.04 -13.70 -10.00
CA MET A 838 -37.36 -13.03 -10.02
C MET A 838 -37.38 -11.69 -9.27
N LEU A 839 -36.67 -11.58 -8.14
CA LEU A 839 -36.57 -10.32 -7.39
C LEU A 839 -35.65 -9.29 -8.06
N ILE A 840 -34.62 -9.76 -8.76
CA ILE A 840 -33.67 -8.93 -9.52
C ILE A 840 -34.36 -8.33 -10.74
N ASP A 841 -35.11 -9.13 -11.51
CA ASP A 841 -35.90 -8.65 -12.66
C ASP A 841 -37.01 -7.68 -12.23
N LYS A 842 -37.84 -8.07 -11.25
CA LYS A 842 -38.93 -7.21 -10.71
C LYS A 842 -38.43 -5.89 -10.11
N ALA A 843 -37.13 -5.75 -9.81
CA ALA A 843 -36.51 -4.51 -9.37
C ALA A 843 -36.13 -3.53 -10.51
N GLN A 844 -36.38 -3.89 -11.78
CA GLN A 844 -36.08 -3.15 -13.02
C GLN A 844 -34.60 -2.75 -13.19
N ILE A 845 -33.78 -3.69 -13.69
CA ILE A 845 -32.37 -3.45 -14.06
C ILE A 845 -32.16 -3.44 -15.59
N ARG A 846 -33.04 -2.76 -16.35
CA ARG A 846 -32.78 -2.41 -17.76
C ARG A 846 -31.75 -1.30 -17.90
N ASP A 847 -30.53 -1.62 -17.48
CA ASP A 847 -29.27 -0.92 -17.80
C ASP A 847 -28.06 -1.89 -17.81
N LEU A 848 -28.33 -3.20 -17.67
CA LEU A 848 -27.48 -4.22 -18.28
C LEU A 848 -27.89 -4.30 -19.76
N LYS A 849 -27.11 -3.67 -20.65
CA LYS A 849 -27.04 -4.16 -22.03
C LYS A 849 -26.35 -5.52 -21.95
N ALA A 850 -27.14 -6.58 -22.07
CA ALA A 850 -26.61 -7.92 -22.19
C ALA A 850 -26.01 -8.08 -23.59
N GLU A 851 -24.70 -8.24 -23.67
CA GLU A 851 -24.04 -8.78 -24.88
C GLU A 851 -24.11 -10.33 -24.89
N SER A 852 -24.87 -10.91 -23.95
CA SER A 852 -25.34 -12.30 -23.93
C SER A 852 -26.73 -12.36 -23.32
N GLU A 853 -27.77 -12.33 -24.15
CA GLU A 853 -29.10 -12.84 -23.75
C GLU A 853 -28.97 -14.37 -23.56
N GLY A 854 -29.60 -14.93 -22.50
CA GLY A 854 -29.52 -16.37 -22.18
C GLY A 854 -28.69 -16.73 -20.93
N ASP A 855 -28.91 -16.05 -19.81
CA ASP A 855 -28.32 -16.39 -18.49
C ASP A 855 -29.45 -16.66 -17.45
N ASP A 856 -30.54 -17.28 -17.91
CA ASP A 856 -31.74 -17.63 -17.12
C ASP A 856 -31.57 -18.92 -16.27
N ASP A 857 -30.38 -19.51 -16.29
CA ASP A 857 -30.02 -20.77 -15.63
C ASP A 857 -28.98 -20.55 -14.52
N PHE A 858 -29.22 -21.17 -13.35
CA PHE A 858 -28.28 -21.15 -12.23
C PHE A 858 -26.92 -21.81 -12.57
N GLU A 859 -26.90 -22.86 -13.39
CA GLU A 859 -25.66 -23.52 -13.81
C GLU A 859 -24.84 -22.69 -14.80
N ALA A 860 -25.48 -21.84 -15.61
CA ALA A 860 -24.80 -20.86 -16.46
C ALA A 860 -24.12 -19.77 -15.61
N LEU A 861 -24.87 -19.17 -14.66
CA LEU A 861 -24.33 -18.22 -13.70
C LEU A 861 -23.21 -18.83 -12.84
N LEU A 862 -23.33 -20.10 -12.44
CA LEU A 862 -22.32 -20.81 -11.64
C LEU A 862 -20.98 -20.92 -12.39
N ARG A 863 -21.04 -21.34 -13.66
CA ARG A 863 -19.86 -21.41 -14.55
C ARG A 863 -19.25 -20.03 -14.78
N ARG A 864 -20.06 -18.99 -15.01
CA ARG A 864 -19.59 -17.60 -15.15
C ARG A 864 -18.93 -17.09 -13.86
N ALA A 865 -19.53 -17.36 -12.70
CA ALA A 865 -19.02 -16.96 -11.39
C ALA A 865 -17.66 -17.61 -11.07
N LEU A 866 -17.54 -18.92 -11.32
CA LEU A 866 -16.32 -19.68 -11.11
C LEU A 866 -15.19 -19.23 -12.07
N HIS A 867 -15.51 -18.91 -13.33
CA HIS A 867 -14.56 -18.27 -14.23
C HIS A 867 -14.10 -16.90 -13.69
N VAL A 868 -14.99 -16.08 -13.14
CA VAL A 868 -14.60 -14.78 -12.54
C VAL A 868 -13.67 -14.99 -11.34
N LEU A 869 -13.88 -16.00 -10.50
CA LEU A 869 -12.95 -16.29 -9.40
C LEU A 869 -11.57 -16.78 -9.91
N LYS A 870 -11.52 -17.69 -10.88
CA LYS A 870 -10.26 -18.14 -11.50
C LYS A 870 -9.51 -16.99 -12.17
N ASP A 871 -10.20 -16.14 -12.94
CA ASP A 871 -9.66 -14.94 -13.58
C ASP A 871 -9.08 -13.92 -12.58
N GLN A 872 -9.75 -13.70 -11.44
CA GLN A 872 -9.26 -12.78 -10.41
C GLN A 872 -8.14 -13.39 -9.54
N PHE A 873 -8.03 -14.71 -9.44
CA PHE A 873 -6.86 -15.38 -8.86
C PHE A 873 -5.65 -15.28 -9.79
N ASP A 874 -5.85 -15.61 -11.08
CA ASP A 874 -4.83 -15.48 -12.12
C ASP A 874 -4.23 -14.06 -12.15
N HIS A 875 -5.08 -13.02 -12.20
CA HIS A 875 -4.64 -11.62 -12.20
C HIS A 875 -3.99 -11.16 -10.89
N LEU A 876 -4.29 -11.78 -9.75
CA LEU A 876 -3.65 -11.47 -8.47
C LEU A 876 -2.23 -12.06 -8.39
N VAL A 877 -2.05 -13.27 -8.93
CA VAL A 877 -0.89 -14.12 -8.64
C VAL A 877 0.07 -14.23 -9.81
N LEU A 878 -0.45 -14.48 -11.02
CA LEU A 878 0.35 -14.80 -12.20
C LEU A 878 1.00 -13.55 -12.80
N PRO A 879 2.18 -13.68 -13.43
CA PRO A 879 2.91 -12.55 -14.00
C PRO A 879 2.37 -12.06 -15.35
N ALA A 880 1.38 -12.75 -15.91
CA ALA A 880 0.92 -12.58 -17.28
C ALA A 880 -0.58 -12.88 -17.39
N SER A 881 -1.36 -11.92 -17.88
CA SER A 881 -2.79 -12.11 -18.12
C SER A 881 -3.03 -13.00 -19.36
N LYS A 882 -4.18 -13.67 -19.43
CA LYS A 882 -4.58 -14.43 -20.63
C LYS A 882 -4.68 -13.55 -21.88
N SER A 883 -4.87 -12.23 -21.72
CA SER A 883 -4.94 -11.26 -22.82
C SER A 883 -3.57 -10.80 -23.35
N SER A 884 -2.49 -11.00 -22.59
CA SER A 884 -1.12 -10.54 -22.91
C SER A 884 -0.14 -11.71 -23.16
N ALA A 885 -0.65 -12.94 -23.08
CA ALA A 885 0.12 -14.19 -23.07
C ALA A 885 1.13 -14.38 -24.23
N HIS A 886 0.87 -13.87 -25.44
CA HIS A 886 1.82 -14.05 -26.56
C HIS A 886 3.07 -13.17 -26.45
N ALA A 887 2.94 -11.94 -25.96
CA ALA A 887 4.09 -11.07 -25.70
C ALA A 887 4.86 -11.51 -24.44
N GLU A 888 4.16 -12.05 -23.44
CA GLU A 888 4.78 -12.36 -22.15
C GLU A 888 5.37 -13.77 -22.09
N ARG A 889 4.68 -14.80 -22.60
CA ARG A 889 5.25 -16.17 -22.62
C ARG A 889 6.50 -16.26 -23.50
N SER A 890 6.53 -15.52 -24.62
CA SER A 890 7.67 -15.55 -25.54
C SER A 890 8.91 -14.84 -24.99
N VAL A 891 8.75 -13.80 -24.15
CA VAL A 891 9.86 -13.04 -23.52
C VAL A 891 10.31 -13.65 -22.19
N PHE A 892 9.53 -14.53 -21.55
CA PHE A 892 9.86 -15.07 -20.21
C PHE A 892 10.16 -16.58 -20.13
N ALA A 893 10.13 -17.32 -21.24
CA ALA A 893 10.48 -18.75 -21.26
C ALA A 893 11.97 -19.05 -21.01
N GLY A 894 12.88 -18.10 -21.28
CA GLY A 894 14.33 -18.34 -21.33
C GLY A 894 15.16 -17.94 -20.09
N ILE A 895 14.55 -17.49 -18.99
CA ILE A 895 15.31 -17.08 -17.79
C ILE A 895 15.57 -18.29 -16.89
N SER A 896 16.57 -19.10 -17.25
CA SER A 896 17.07 -20.19 -16.42
C SER A 896 17.51 -19.68 -15.04
N SER A 897 17.33 -20.53 -14.01
CA SER A 897 17.47 -20.22 -12.58
C SER A 897 18.82 -19.61 -12.14
N ASN A 898 19.85 -19.74 -12.97
CA ASN A 898 21.23 -19.36 -12.62
C ASN A 898 21.56 -17.87 -12.89
N SER A 899 20.69 -17.09 -13.53
CA SER A 899 20.91 -15.64 -13.72
C SER A 899 20.49 -14.82 -12.49
N PRO A 900 21.42 -14.13 -11.78
CA PRO A 900 21.07 -13.44 -10.52
C PRO A 900 20.32 -12.11 -10.69
N LEU A 901 19.86 -11.81 -11.91
CA LEU A 901 18.98 -10.69 -12.25
C LEU A 901 17.54 -11.14 -12.55
N SER A 902 17.20 -12.40 -12.19
CA SER A 902 15.85 -12.93 -12.35
C SER A 902 14.78 -12.06 -11.67
N VAL A 903 13.63 -12.01 -12.32
CA VAL A 903 12.45 -11.21 -11.95
C VAL A 903 11.44 -12.16 -11.29
N PRO A 904 10.90 -11.85 -10.09
CA PRO A 904 10.10 -12.81 -9.33
C PRO A 904 8.94 -13.39 -10.16
N SER A 905 8.67 -14.68 -9.99
CA SER A 905 7.63 -15.39 -10.75
C SER A 905 6.20 -14.98 -10.38
N ILE A 906 5.99 -14.47 -9.16
CA ILE A 906 4.68 -14.19 -8.57
C ILE A 906 4.50 -12.67 -8.38
N LEU A 907 3.33 -12.13 -8.74
CA LEU A 907 2.99 -10.72 -8.50
C LEU A 907 2.59 -10.46 -7.04
N HIS A 908 1.55 -11.14 -6.54
CA HIS A 908 1.17 -11.08 -5.13
C HIS A 908 1.14 -12.47 -4.51
N THR A 909 1.80 -12.64 -3.37
CA THR A 909 1.76 -13.86 -2.56
C THR A 909 0.54 -13.81 -1.64
N PRO A 910 -0.54 -14.60 -1.88
CA PRO A 910 -1.75 -14.53 -1.07
C PRO A 910 -1.49 -15.06 0.34
N SER A 911 -2.16 -14.49 1.35
CA SER A 911 -2.09 -15.06 2.70
C SER A 911 -2.80 -16.43 2.77
N PRO A 912 -2.43 -17.32 3.71
CA PRO A 912 -3.08 -18.62 3.85
C PRO A 912 -4.60 -18.54 4.05
N ALA A 913 -5.10 -17.47 4.70
CA ALA A 913 -6.55 -17.24 4.85
C ALA A 913 -7.26 -16.91 3.52
N THR A 914 -6.55 -16.31 2.57
CA THR A 914 -7.04 -16.05 1.21
C THR A 914 -7.03 -17.32 0.36
N LEU A 915 -5.99 -18.16 0.50
CA LEU A 915 -5.97 -19.49 -0.12
C LEU A 915 -7.08 -20.39 0.43
N HIS A 916 -7.29 -20.43 1.75
CA HIS A 916 -8.40 -21.19 2.37
C HIS A 916 -9.76 -20.76 1.84
N ALA A 917 -10.00 -19.45 1.69
CA ALA A 917 -11.23 -18.93 1.13
C ALA A 917 -11.43 -19.36 -0.34
N PHE A 918 -10.36 -19.40 -1.15
CA PHE A 918 -10.43 -19.84 -2.54
C PHE A 918 -10.63 -21.36 -2.66
N VAL A 919 -9.91 -22.18 -1.89
CA VAL A 919 -10.13 -23.63 -1.76
C VAL A 919 -11.59 -23.92 -1.41
N ARG A 920 -12.18 -23.18 -0.44
CA ARG A 920 -13.60 -23.31 -0.10
C ARG A 920 -14.54 -22.87 -1.22
N ALA A 921 -14.16 -21.93 -2.08
CA ALA A 921 -14.97 -21.52 -3.23
C ALA A 921 -14.99 -22.62 -4.31
N LEU A 922 -13.84 -23.19 -4.65
CA LEU A 922 -13.68 -24.27 -5.63
C LEU A 922 -14.37 -25.57 -5.15
N GLY A 923 -14.07 -25.98 -3.92
CA GLY A 923 -14.66 -27.17 -3.29
C GLY A 923 -16.17 -27.05 -3.03
N SER A 924 -16.70 -25.84 -2.88
CA SER A 924 -18.16 -25.60 -2.83
C SER A 924 -18.86 -25.83 -4.17
N VAL A 925 -18.15 -26.11 -5.27
CA VAL A 925 -18.72 -26.48 -6.58
C VAL A 925 -18.37 -27.91 -7.00
N GLY A 926 -17.32 -28.52 -6.43
CA GLY A 926 -16.79 -29.80 -6.91
C GLY A 926 -15.91 -29.64 -8.15
N ASP A 927 -15.16 -28.53 -8.18
CA ASP A 927 -14.17 -28.18 -9.22
C ASP A 927 -12.81 -28.79 -8.85
N ASP A 928 -12.74 -30.13 -8.94
CA ASP A 928 -11.58 -30.92 -8.55
C ASP A 928 -10.35 -30.56 -9.39
N ASP A 929 -10.53 -30.30 -10.69
CA ASP A 929 -9.51 -29.74 -11.59
C ASP A 929 -8.95 -28.41 -11.03
N GLY A 930 -9.83 -27.50 -10.61
CA GLY A 930 -9.44 -26.22 -10.01
C GLY A 930 -8.63 -26.39 -8.73
N LEU A 931 -8.95 -27.39 -7.90
CA LEU A 931 -8.19 -27.72 -6.70
C LEU A 931 -6.81 -28.30 -7.03
N LEU A 932 -6.70 -29.21 -8.01
CA LEU A 932 -5.42 -29.74 -8.48
C LEU A 932 -4.53 -28.64 -9.09
N HIS A 933 -5.06 -27.78 -9.95
CA HIS A 933 -4.31 -26.66 -10.54
C HIS A 933 -3.80 -25.68 -9.47
N LEU A 934 -4.63 -25.38 -8.47
CA LEU A 934 -4.24 -24.55 -7.32
C LEU A 934 -3.13 -25.23 -6.50
N LEU A 935 -3.25 -26.53 -6.26
CA LEU A 935 -2.27 -27.30 -5.49
C LEU A 935 -0.93 -27.43 -6.22
N HIS A 936 -0.95 -27.63 -7.53
CA HIS A 936 0.24 -27.64 -8.38
C HIS A 936 0.97 -26.27 -8.32
N TRP A 937 0.23 -25.16 -8.43
CA TRP A 937 0.80 -23.83 -8.25
C TRP A 937 1.32 -23.60 -6.82
N MET A 938 0.62 -24.07 -5.78
CA MET A 938 1.09 -24.00 -4.39
C MET A 938 2.40 -24.78 -4.22
N GLY A 939 2.56 -25.92 -4.90
CA GLY A 939 3.82 -26.68 -4.91
C GLY A 939 4.97 -25.93 -5.59
N GLN A 940 4.73 -25.35 -6.78
CA GLN A 940 5.69 -24.50 -7.48
C GLN A 940 6.11 -23.24 -6.68
N SER A 941 5.31 -22.83 -5.70
CA SER A 941 5.50 -21.59 -4.91
C SER A 941 5.75 -21.83 -3.41
N ALA A 942 5.96 -23.08 -3.00
CA ALA A 942 5.94 -23.51 -1.59
C ALA A 942 6.85 -22.68 -0.67
N ASP A 943 8.07 -22.36 -1.10
CA ASP A 943 9.01 -21.57 -0.28
C ASP A 943 8.54 -20.13 -0.07
N GLN A 944 8.04 -19.48 -1.12
CA GLN A 944 7.48 -18.11 -1.02
C GLN A 944 6.21 -18.10 -0.17
N LEU A 945 5.40 -19.17 -0.23
CA LEU A 945 4.23 -19.36 0.62
C LEU A 945 4.62 -19.62 2.08
N ARG A 946 5.74 -20.32 2.34
CA ARG A 946 6.27 -20.58 3.70
C ARG A 946 6.82 -19.30 4.32
N GLU A 947 7.68 -18.54 3.62
CA GLU A 947 8.14 -17.22 4.07
C GLU A 947 6.97 -16.26 4.34
N ALA A 948 5.93 -16.28 3.48
CA ALA A 948 4.73 -15.47 3.68
C ALA A 948 3.88 -15.95 4.86
N ALA A 949 3.80 -17.26 5.15
CA ALA A 949 3.10 -17.80 6.30
C ALA A 949 3.77 -17.35 7.62
N GLU A 950 5.10 -17.43 7.72
CA GLU A 950 5.86 -17.00 8.91
C GLU A 950 5.68 -15.53 9.31
N GLU A 951 5.29 -14.64 8.39
CA GLU A 951 4.98 -13.23 8.68
C GLU A 951 3.51 -12.99 9.11
N HIS A 952 2.71 -14.05 9.31
CA HIS A 952 1.38 -14.00 9.91
C HIS A 952 1.34 -14.73 11.26
N SER A 953 0.78 -14.11 12.30
CA SER A 953 0.73 -14.67 13.67
C SER A 953 -0.03 -16.00 13.84
N ASN A 954 -0.73 -16.45 12.80
CA ASN A 954 -1.41 -17.75 12.71
C ASN A 954 -1.22 -18.38 11.31
N GLY A 955 -0.14 -18.03 10.61
CA GLY A 955 0.09 -18.39 9.20
C GLY A 955 0.12 -19.90 8.99
N ASP A 956 0.95 -20.61 9.76
CA ASP A 956 1.17 -22.04 9.60
C ASP A 956 -0.09 -22.86 9.95
N ARG A 957 -0.80 -22.50 11.04
CA ARG A 957 -2.09 -23.11 11.42
C ARG A 957 -3.15 -22.90 10.33
N MET A 958 -3.16 -21.73 9.68
CA MET A 958 -4.09 -21.44 8.58
C MET A 958 -3.67 -22.12 7.27
N MET A 959 -2.36 -22.29 7.02
CA MET A 959 -1.86 -23.07 5.88
C MET A 959 -2.21 -24.55 6.05
N ARG A 960 -1.99 -25.13 7.24
CA ARG A 960 -2.42 -26.49 7.56
C ARG A 960 -3.92 -26.66 7.33
N ARG A 961 -4.74 -25.73 7.84
CA ARG A 961 -6.20 -25.69 7.58
C ARG A 961 -6.58 -25.55 6.10
N THR A 962 -5.73 -24.93 5.28
CA THR A 962 -5.89 -24.87 3.82
C THR A 962 -5.68 -26.24 3.20
N LEU A 963 -4.61 -26.94 3.56
CA LEU A 963 -4.34 -28.30 3.07
C LEU A 963 -5.43 -29.29 3.53
N THR A 964 -5.85 -29.22 4.81
CA THR A 964 -6.98 -30.02 5.33
C THR A 964 -8.26 -29.76 4.53
N ALA A 965 -8.55 -28.50 4.18
CA ALA A 965 -9.70 -28.17 3.35
C ALA A 965 -9.62 -28.77 1.94
N ILE A 966 -8.44 -28.77 1.29
CA ILE A 966 -8.24 -29.43 -0.02
C ILE A 966 -8.57 -30.92 0.10
N ARG A 967 -7.98 -31.62 1.08
CA ARG A 967 -8.26 -33.05 1.34
C ARG A 967 -9.75 -33.32 1.55
N VAL A 968 -10.41 -32.52 2.39
CA VAL A 968 -11.84 -32.63 2.73
C VAL A 968 -12.76 -32.50 1.50
N PHE A 969 -12.38 -31.69 0.50
CA PHE A 969 -13.16 -31.55 -0.73
C PHE A 969 -12.86 -32.65 -1.76
N LEU A 970 -11.60 -33.04 -1.96
CA LEU A 970 -11.25 -34.11 -2.90
C LEU A 970 -11.78 -35.49 -2.45
N GLU A 971 -11.75 -35.77 -1.14
CA GLU A 971 -12.39 -36.95 -0.54
C GLU A 971 -13.92 -36.84 -0.43
N ARG A 972 -14.50 -35.68 -0.82
CA ARG A 972 -15.92 -35.29 -0.77
C ARG A 972 -16.62 -35.44 0.60
N LYS A 973 -15.87 -35.72 1.68
CA LYS A 973 -16.32 -35.84 3.08
C LYS A 973 -17.13 -34.65 3.61
N HIS A 974 -17.07 -33.49 2.96
CA HIS A 974 -17.89 -32.31 3.30
C HIS A 974 -19.39 -32.41 2.90
N ARG A 975 -19.78 -33.34 2.02
CA ARG A 975 -21.14 -33.38 1.43
C ARG A 975 -21.83 -34.73 1.60
N ARG A 976 -23.00 -34.72 2.26
CA ARG A 976 -23.97 -35.85 2.24
C ARG A 976 -24.82 -35.93 0.96
N MET A 977 -24.62 -35.03 0.01
CA MET A 977 -25.42 -34.86 -1.21
C MET A 977 -24.58 -34.85 -2.50
N ASP A 978 -23.27 -35.11 -2.40
CA ASP A 978 -22.44 -35.33 -3.60
C ASP A 978 -22.43 -36.82 -3.91
N THR A 979 -23.09 -37.22 -4.99
CA THR A 979 -23.23 -38.64 -5.38
C THR A 979 -22.06 -39.14 -6.21
N ARG A 980 -21.07 -38.29 -6.51
CA ARG A 980 -19.88 -38.64 -7.30
C ARG A 980 -18.90 -39.44 -6.42
N VAL A 981 -18.52 -40.64 -6.87
CA VAL A 981 -17.47 -41.45 -6.21
C VAL A 981 -16.12 -40.72 -6.26
N PRO A 982 -15.38 -40.56 -5.15
CA PRO A 982 -14.03 -39.98 -5.15
C PRO A 982 -13.10 -40.67 -6.16
N SER A 983 -12.19 -39.91 -6.76
CA SER A 983 -11.23 -40.46 -7.73
C SER A 983 -9.89 -40.70 -7.04
N ASP A 984 -9.53 -41.98 -6.89
CA ASP A 984 -8.25 -42.39 -6.30
C ASP A 984 -7.06 -41.80 -7.06
N LEU A 985 -7.17 -41.64 -8.38
CA LEU A 985 -6.16 -41.00 -9.23
C LEU A 985 -5.95 -39.52 -8.87
N VAL A 986 -7.03 -38.78 -8.61
CA VAL A 986 -6.98 -37.36 -8.19
C VAL A 986 -6.38 -37.23 -6.79
N MET A 987 -6.71 -38.17 -5.89
CA MET A 987 -6.13 -38.24 -4.55
C MET A 987 -4.64 -38.58 -4.58
N GLN A 988 -4.23 -39.50 -5.45
CA GLN A 988 -2.82 -39.85 -5.65
C GLN A 988 -2.03 -38.69 -6.24
N GLU A 989 -2.55 -38.01 -7.26
CA GLU A 989 -1.90 -36.79 -7.81
C GLU A 989 -1.75 -35.71 -6.73
N ALA A 990 -2.77 -35.47 -5.91
CA ALA A 990 -2.69 -34.47 -4.84
C ALA A 990 -1.64 -34.83 -3.77
N TYR A 991 -1.49 -36.11 -3.42
CA TYR A 991 -0.45 -36.60 -2.52
C TYR A 991 0.96 -36.47 -3.14
N ASP A 992 1.10 -36.85 -4.40
CA ASP A 992 2.33 -36.72 -5.19
C ASP A 992 2.78 -35.26 -5.34
N LEU A 993 1.84 -34.32 -5.43
CA LEU A 993 2.14 -32.88 -5.45
C LEU A 993 2.60 -32.39 -4.08
N ILE A 994 1.94 -32.76 -2.98
CA ILE A 994 2.30 -32.29 -1.63
C ILE A 994 3.64 -32.87 -1.15
N SER A 995 3.90 -34.17 -1.35
CA SER A 995 5.14 -34.82 -0.91
C SER A 995 6.42 -34.14 -1.43
N ARG A 996 6.34 -33.45 -2.58
CA ARG A 996 7.45 -32.69 -3.19
C ARG A 996 7.71 -31.30 -2.55
N THR A 997 6.88 -30.86 -1.60
CA THR A 997 6.90 -29.49 -1.03
C THR A 997 7.51 -29.37 0.38
N GLY A 998 7.73 -30.51 1.05
CA GLY A 998 8.07 -30.53 2.47
C GLY A 998 6.92 -30.12 3.41
N TRP A 999 5.67 -30.16 2.93
CA TRP A 999 4.47 -30.20 3.78
C TRP A 999 3.97 -31.63 3.91
N ASP A 1000 3.51 -32.03 5.10
CA ASP A 1000 2.86 -33.33 5.30
C ASP A 1000 1.42 -33.32 4.77
N TRP A 1001 0.90 -34.47 4.37
CA TRP A 1001 -0.54 -34.64 4.09
C TRP A 1001 -1.37 -34.48 5.39
N PRO A 1002 -2.61 -33.95 5.35
CA PRO A 1002 -3.48 -33.86 6.52
C PRO A 1002 -3.89 -35.24 7.07
N SER A 1003 -3.87 -35.41 8.39
CA SER A 1003 -4.30 -36.66 9.05
C SER A 1003 -5.83 -36.79 9.09
N ASP A 1004 -6.35 -38.01 9.33
CA ASP A 1004 -7.80 -38.24 9.41
C ASP A 1004 -8.46 -37.51 10.58
N ALA A 1005 -7.78 -37.41 11.72
CA ALA A 1005 -8.28 -36.64 12.88
C ALA A 1005 -8.42 -35.14 12.56
N GLU A 1006 -7.52 -34.56 11.74
CA GLU A 1006 -7.65 -33.17 11.28
C GLU A 1006 -8.78 -33.00 10.26
N VAL A 1007 -9.04 -34.00 9.42
CA VAL A 1007 -10.18 -34.04 8.49
C VAL A 1007 -11.50 -34.12 9.25
N GLU A 1008 -11.57 -34.94 10.30
CA GLU A 1008 -12.74 -35.04 11.19
C GLU A 1008 -12.99 -33.74 11.95
N ASP A 1009 -11.98 -33.16 12.60
CA ASP A 1009 -12.06 -31.85 13.29
C ASP A 1009 -12.54 -30.74 12.34
N TYR A 1010 -12.02 -30.70 11.10
CA TYR A 1010 -12.44 -29.74 10.09
C TYR A 1010 -13.88 -29.95 9.60
N CYS A 1011 -14.36 -31.20 9.56
CA CYS A 1011 -15.71 -31.55 9.11
C CYS A 1011 -16.79 -31.47 10.19
N GLN A 1012 -16.44 -31.33 11.47
CA GLN A 1012 -17.45 -31.18 12.53
C GLN A 1012 -18.28 -29.89 12.30
N PRO A 1013 -19.62 -29.97 12.40
CA PRO A 1013 -20.47 -28.78 12.33
C PRO A 1013 -20.30 -27.94 13.60
N LEU A 1014 -19.92 -26.67 13.39
CA LEU A 1014 -19.88 -25.61 14.41
C LEU A 1014 -21.27 -25.03 14.70
#